data_AF-A0A8K0RQV8-F1
#
_entry.id   AF-A0A8K0RQV8-F1
#
_cell.length_a   1.000
_cell.length_b   1.000
_cell.length_c   1.000
_cell.angle_alpha   90.00
_cell.angle_beta   90.00
_cell.angle_gamma   90.00
#
_symmetry.space_group_name_H-M   'P 1'
#
loop_
_entity.id
_entity.type
_entity.pdbx_description
1 polymer ?
#
loop_
_entity_poly.entity_id
_entity_poly.type
_entity_poly.pdbx_seq_one_letter_code
_entity_poly.pdbx_strand_id
1 'polypeptide(L)'
;MRLRILLPALLIAVVSGGSSADTTRGIDSTGPTTQNNHGGWVNPEDLMPMPQCIAQQDQSAWLSAMTKCTRHRCTSHFGVICTHYQWLTQLSCLSVEFSPKTIERYVPYCSRSVLAKAQLHHWIQQVTGRTWLVHVGDTNGLRNLWPSSLVLGYGAIHDFDKAPVCLKSSLSSGSKESFQHVVGSCSFTSTTLHTGNAGRPWEYSTSKKSMVALSFDTVGYDLTKRHIPPGQYFDKSCLCGTFAIDHQHGPCAMSNQLELTKEMLWLRVTCGLAYMPADWATSLKVVGSSYIPVRDWYLPSPTRDFPEEIVDFTQQCTTDTCEIDSDGYCQVVPAVDRDCFCRKANYDVCQGPCQTLQNRRLYVEWLHDLCGDVKDWHGFPDDWPALLVPHSHDMVPWDWTVKPRFTRQPGNCPSSLQKIGSIALVNMATLAAVLLGTRTKHREPTRDPMLESSSPPWMLAGFILASIQLLGVYASASVVQNTPGYKEVPTLQLFLLWCTLPRVSWLTIFPSGVVPPSVKHLGPATSGLFAELVIQGFALFYMVMTVNYGRENGFYLGGLALAEGELFAYFMYVGALFWLLVVAAMSIPLIRTMHRIFNPTQHPKAFNGLECNADTNDESGLRESLLRSHGSADSAGHGSNYGAIPVTEEYKQTRPRPLVLLYVIMSMGLPLLWLAQWLFWIGYICVSMEEFCLPSLDTLTAVWIATSVGSVVVRSYL
;
A
#
# COMPACT_ATOMS: atom_id res chain seq x y z
N MET A 1 45.12 -55.82 12.95
CA MET A 1 44.03 -55.48 13.90
C MET A 1 43.19 -54.38 13.24
N ARG A 2 41.93 -54.69 12.88
CA ARG A 2 40.71 -53.84 12.69
C ARG A 2 40.85 -52.39 12.14
N LEU A 3 39.99 -51.82 11.27
CA LEU A 3 38.75 -52.21 10.58
C LEU A 3 38.31 -51.06 9.61
N ARG A 4 38.02 -51.41 8.34
CA ARG A 4 37.00 -50.96 7.32
C ARG A 4 36.51 -49.48 7.23
N ILE A 5 36.55 -48.75 6.09
CA ILE A 5 36.03 -48.93 4.68
C ILE A 5 34.50 -48.67 4.55
N LEU A 6 33.89 -47.95 3.58
CA LEU A 6 34.23 -46.95 2.53
C LEU A 6 32.90 -46.46 1.87
N LEU A 7 32.94 -45.26 1.27
CA LEU A 7 32.14 -44.66 0.17
C LEU A 7 32.09 -45.55 -1.13
N PRO A 8 31.58 -45.11 -2.33
CA PRO A 8 30.36 -44.37 -2.75
C PRO A 8 29.74 -44.88 -4.10
N ALA A 9 28.85 -44.05 -4.68
CA ALA A 9 28.16 -44.04 -5.98
C ALA A 9 28.82 -44.60 -7.25
N LEU A 10 27.98 -45.08 -8.20
CA LEU A 10 28.03 -44.71 -9.64
C LEU A 10 26.75 -45.09 -10.43
N LEU A 11 26.40 -44.22 -11.39
CA LEU A 11 25.50 -44.41 -12.53
C LEU A 11 26.14 -45.29 -13.63
N ILE A 12 25.34 -46.01 -14.44
CA ILE A 12 25.30 -46.02 -15.92
C ILE A 12 24.33 -47.14 -16.43
N ALA A 13 23.67 -46.82 -17.54
CA ALA A 13 22.61 -47.53 -18.26
C ALA A 13 23.01 -48.81 -19.02
N VAL A 14 22.02 -49.64 -19.38
CA VAL A 14 22.03 -50.50 -20.57
C VAL A 14 20.63 -50.53 -21.22
N VAL A 15 20.64 -50.45 -22.55
CA VAL A 15 19.53 -50.42 -23.52
C VAL A 15 19.28 -51.82 -24.10
N SER A 16 18.01 -52.18 -24.34
CA SER A 16 17.48 -52.97 -25.47
C SER A 16 15.96 -53.13 -25.23
N GLY A 17 15.01 -52.98 -26.15
CA GLY A 17 14.98 -52.92 -27.60
C GLY A 17 13.76 -53.76 -28.05
N GLY A 18 12.73 -53.14 -28.62
CA GLY A 18 11.55 -53.86 -29.13
C GLY A 18 10.43 -52.96 -29.62
N SER A 19 10.29 -52.84 -30.94
CA SER A 19 9.34 -52.04 -31.71
C SER A 19 8.12 -52.87 -32.13
N SER A 20 7.02 -52.16 -32.45
CA SER A 20 6.03 -52.42 -33.52
C SER A 20 4.63 -52.98 -33.17
N ALA A 21 3.64 -52.14 -33.52
CA ALA A 21 2.42 -52.41 -34.31
C ALA A 21 1.33 -53.41 -33.85
N ASP A 22 0.18 -52.81 -33.53
CA ASP A 22 -1.12 -52.96 -34.20
C ASP A 22 -1.99 -54.25 -34.03
N THR A 23 -3.30 -53.98 -34.03
CA THR A 23 -4.47 -54.84 -34.37
C THR A 23 -5.18 -55.68 -33.30
N THR A 24 -6.37 -55.16 -32.94
CA THR A 24 -7.69 -55.85 -32.83
C THR A 24 -8.06 -56.80 -31.68
N ARG A 25 -9.15 -56.37 -31.01
CA ARG A 25 -10.33 -57.13 -30.54
C ARG A 25 -10.11 -58.29 -29.55
N GLY A 26 -10.53 -58.02 -28.32
CA GLY A 26 -11.13 -59.01 -27.42
C GLY A 26 -12.04 -58.29 -26.44
N ILE A 27 -13.35 -58.31 -26.68
CA ILE A 27 -14.35 -57.98 -25.68
C ILE A 27 -14.21 -59.05 -24.60
N ASP A 28 -13.73 -58.69 -23.42
CA ASP A 28 -13.98 -59.47 -22.22
C ASP A 28 -14.61 -58.58 -21.15
N SER A 29 -15.87 -58.89 -20.91
CA SER A 29 -16.72 -58.41 -19.84
C SER A 29 -16.06 -58.60 -18.47
N THR A 30 -15.60 -57.53 -17.84
CA THR A 30 -15.31 -57.53 -16.39
C THR A 30 -15.57 -56.14 -15.79
N GLY A 31 -16.46 -56.09 -14.81
CA GLY A 31 -16.33 -55.18 -13.67
C GLY A 31 -16.28 -56.04 -12.39
N PRO A 32 -15.82 -55.53 -11.23
CA PRO A 32 -15.26 -54.20 -10.95
C PRO A 32 -13.80 -54.24 -10.46
N THR A 33 -13.16 -53.06 -10.45
CA THR A 33 -11.82 -52.78 -9.93
C THR A 33 -11.73 -52.97 -8.40
N THR A 34 -10.95 -53.97 -7.99
CA THR A 34 -10.14 -54.08 -6.75
C THR A 34 -10.58 -53.27 -5.52
N GLN A 35 -11.61 -53.73 -4.79
CA GLN A 35 -11.73 -53.48 -3.35
C GLN A 35 -10.86 -54.50 -2.60
N ASN A 36 -9.99 -54.06 -1.68
CA ASN A 36 -9.30 -54.95 -0.75
C ASN A 36 -10.33 -55.51 0.26
N ASN A 37 -11.04 -56.54 -0.16
CA ASN A 37 -12.11 -57.14 0.61
C ASN A 37 -11.54 -58.09 1.67
N HIS A 38 -11.57 -57.67 2.93
CA HIS A 38 -11.11 -58.44 4.08
C HIS A 38 -12.22 -59.38 4.61
N GLY A 39 -12.77 -60.23 3.75
CA GLY A 39 -13.80 -61.21 4.15
C GLY A 39 -15.15 -60.57 4.49
N GLY A 40 -15.62 -59.64 3.65
CA GLY A 40 -16.87 -58.89 3.79
C GLY A 40 -16.72 -57.53 4.46
N TRP A 41 -15.48 -57.13 4.77
CA TRP A 41 -15.11 -55.84 5.33
C TRP A 41 -14.31 -55.02 4.32
N VAL A 42 -14.70 -53.77 4.14
CA VAL A 42 -14.05 -52.82 3.23
C VAL A 42 -13.70 -51.54 3.95
N ASN A 43 -12.70 -50.81 3.47
CA ASN A 43 -12.44 -49.49 4.03
C ASN A 43 -13.60 -48.55 3.65
N PRO A 44 -14.03 -47.64 4.54
CA PRO A 44 -15.08 -46.68 4.21
C PRO A 44 -14.73 -45.83 2.98
N GLU A 45 -13.45 -45.48 2.82
CA GLU A 45 -12.92 -44.74 1.67
C GLU A 45 -13.06 -45.47 0.33
N ASP A 46 -13.25 -46.80 0.34
CA ASP A 46 -13.46 -47.61 -0.87
C ASP A 46 -14.95 -47.75 -1.24
N LEU A 47 -15.86 -47.18 -0.42
CA LEU A 47 -17.29 -47.17 -0.71
C LEU A 47 -17.65 -46.05 -1.67
N MET A 48 -18.65 -46.31 -2.53
CA MET A 48 -19.19 -45.27 -3.42
C MET A 48 -19.68 -44.05 -2.62
N PRO A 49 -19.44 -42.82 -3.13
CA PRO A 49 -19.93 -41.59 -2.52
C PRO A 49 -21.45 -41.59 -2.31
N MET A 50 -21.90 -40.73 -1.41
CA MET A 50 -23.33 -40.59 -1.11
C MET A 50 -24.10 -40.08 -2.33
N PRO A 51 -25.31 -40.63 -2.66
CA PRO A 51 -26.12 -40.11 -3.75
C PRO A 51 -26.60 -38.65 -3.50
N GLN A 52 -26.67 -37.84 -4.56
CA GLN A 52 -27.03 -36.41 -4.48
C GLN A 52 -28.38 -36.17 -3.78
N CYS A 53 -29.39 -36.97 -4.15
CA CYS A 53 -30.74 -36.83 -3.59
C CYS A 53 -30.82 -37.14 -2.09
N ILE A 54 -29.80 -37.80 -1.53
CA ILE A 54 -29.66 -38.00 -0.08
C ILE A 54 -28.86 -36.85 0.53
N ALA A 55 -27.78 -36.42 -0.13
CA ALA A 55 -26.93 -35.35 0.32
C ALA A 55 -27.69 -34.03 0.54
N GLN A 56 -28.73 -33.78 -0.28
CA GLN A 56 -29.61 -32.61 -0.23
C GLN A 56 -30.73 -32.71 0.83
N GLN A 57 -30.79 -33.80 1.61
CA GLN A 57 -31.84 -34.05 2.61
C GLN A 57 -31.24 -34.26 4.01
N ASP A 58 -32.07 -34.52 5.02
CA ASP A 58 -31.57 -34.95 6.33
C ASP A 58 -30.84 -36.30 6.21
N GLN A 59 -29.54 -36.27 6.47
CA GLN A 59 -28.64 -37.42 6.34
C GLN A 59 -28.59 -38.28 7.61
N SER A 60 -29.23 -37.87 8.71
CA SER A 60 -29.08 -38.47 10.04
C SER A 60 -29.31 -39.99 10.04
N ALA A 61 -30.37 -40.45 9.38
CA ALA A 61 -30.70 -41.87 9.29
C ALA A 61 -29.71 -42.65 8.40
N TRP A 62 -29.19 -42.02 7.34
CA TRP A 62 -28.20 -42.63 6.45
C TRP A 62 -26.85 -42.79 7.15
N LEU A 63 -26.37 -41.73 7.80
CA LEU A 63 -25.13 -41.74 8.58
C LEU A 63 -25.23 -42.70 9.77
N SER A 64 -26.39 -42.79 10.42
CA SER A 64 -26.63 -43.76 11.50
C SER A 64 -26.51 -45.19 11.00
N ALA A 65 -27.12 -45.53 9.86
CA ALA A 65 -27.02 -46.86 9.25
C ALA A 65 -25.58 -47.22 8.89
N MET A 66 -24.84 -46.30 8.26
CA MET A 66 -23.41 -46.48 7.95
C MET A 66 -22.58 -46.69 9.22
N THR A 67 -22.78 -45.83 10.23
CA THR A 67 -22.05 -45.86 11.51
C THR A 67 -22.20 -47.20 12.24
N LYS A 68 -23.42 -47.76 12.30
CA LYS A 68 -23.67 -49.05 12.96
C LYS A 68 -22.88 -50.21 12.37
N CYS A 69 -22.57 -50.12 11.07
CA CYS A 69 -21.88 -51.17 10.33
C CYS A 69 -20.37 -50.98 10.24
N THR A 70 -19.84 -49.88 10.79
CA THR A 70 -18.41 -49.62 10.85
C THR A 70 -17.83 -50.01 12.20
N ARG A 71 -16.72 -50.75 12.21
CA ARG A 71 -16.03 -51.19 13.44
C ARG A 71 -14.52 -51.04 13.32
N HIS A 72 -13.87 -50.76 14.45
CA HIS A 72 -12.41 -50.76 14.54
C HIS A 72 -11.91 -52.20 14.56
N ARG A 73 -11.21 -52.61 13.50
CA ARG A 73 -10.78 -54.00 13.27
C ARG A 73 -9.28 -54.05 13.07
N CYS A 74 -8.69 -55.17 13.47
CA CYS A 74 -7.30 -55.45 13.19
C CYS A 74 -7.14 -55.92 11.74
N THR A 75 -6.22 -55.33 10.99
CA THR A 75 -5.94 -55.69 9.58
C THR A 75 -4.58 -56.36 9.38
N SER A 76 -3.65 -56.22 10.32
CA SER A 76 -2.35 -56.89 10.30
C SER A 76 -2.00 -57.46 11.67
N HIS A 77 -1.51 -58.70 11.68
CA HIS A 77 -1.09 -59.41 12.88
C HIS A 77 0.39 -59.79 12.78
N PHE A 78 1.13 -59.58 13.87
CA PHE A 78 2.45 -60.19 14.08
C PHE A 78 2.33 -61.22 15.21
N GLY A 79 2.21 -62.50 14.83
CA GLY A 79 1.85 -63.56 15.76
C GLY A 79 0.42 -63.38 16.29
N VAL A 80 0.27 -63.22 17.61
CA VAL A 80 -1.01 -62.97 18.30
C VAL A 80 -1.31 -61.48 18.53
N ILE A 81 -0.34 -60.59 18.25
CA ILE A 81 -0.47 -59.16 18.51
C ILE A 81 -0.95 -58.45 17.24
N CYS A 82 -2.00 -57.64 17.36
CA CYS A 82 -2.43 -56.77 16.28
C CYS A 82 -1.44 -55.61 16.11
N THR A 83 -0.85 -55.48 14.92
CA THR A 83 0.09 -54.41 14.59
C THR A 83 -0.57 -53.24 13.89
N HIS A 84 -1.74 -53.43 13.29
CA HIS A 84 -2.44 -52.39 12.56
C HIS A 84 -3.95 -52.48 12.74
N TYR A 85 -4.58 -51.39 13.20
CA TYR A 85 -6.02 -51.26 13.31
C TYR A 85 -6.56 -50.24 12.31
N GLN A 86 -7.68 -50.57 11.69
CA GLN A 86 -8.40 -49.68 10.78
C GLN A 86 -9.90 -49.75 11.06
N TRP A 87 -10.58 -48.64 10.82
CA TRP A 87 -12.05 -48.61 10.78
C TRP A 87 -12.50 -49.24 9.47
N LEU A 88 -13.21 -50.36 9.56
CA LEU A 88 -13.73 -51.07 8.40
C LEU A 88 -15.25 -51.14 8.47
N THR A 89 -15.91 -51.16 7.32
CA THR A 89 -17.36 -51.26 7.20
C THR A 89 -17.76 -52.64 6.67
N GLN A 90 -18.73 -53.28 7.32
CA GLN A 90 -19.19 -54.61 6.96
C GLN A 90 -20.35 -54.56 5.95
N LEU A 91 -20.14 -55.09 4.75
CA LEU A 91 -21.14 -55.05 3.67
C LEU A 91 -22.42 -55.84 4.02
N SER A 92 -22.30 -56.97 4.73
CA SER A 92 -23.47 -57.75 5.17
C SER A 92 -24.28 -57.07 6.27
N CYS A 93 -23.67 -56.17 7.04
CA CYS A 93 -24.41 -55.33 7.98
C CYS A 93 -25.16 -54.23 7.22
N LEU A 94 -24.50 -53.59 6.24
CA LEU A 94 -25.13 -52.56 5.42
C LEU A 94 -26.33 -53.12 4.67
N SER A 95 -26.25 -54.36 4.17
CA SER A 95 -27.38 -55.01 3.51
C SER A 95 -28.57 -55.28 4.42
N VAL A 96 -28.42 -55.23 5.74
CA VAL A 96 -29.51 -55.34 6.73
C VAL A 96 -30.00 -53.96 7.15
N GLU A 97 -29.09 -53.06 7.53
CA GLU A 97 -29.43 -51.71 8.04
C GLU A 97 -30.07 -50.82 6.97
N PHE A 98 -29.69 -50.95 5.70
CA PHE A 98 -30.38 -50.33 4.57
C PHE A 98 -31.67 -51.08 4.21
N SER A 99 -32.55 -51.31 5.19
CA SER A 99 -33.87 -51.92 5.05
C SER A 99 -34.84 -51.07 4.19
N PRO A 100 -35.95 -51.66 3.67
CA PRO A 100 -36.98 -50.89 2.97
C PRO A 100 -37.39 -49.62 3.74
N LYS A 101 -37.57 -49.74 5.06
CA LYS A 101 -37.96 -48.64 5.96
C LYS A 101 -36.93 -47.51 6.01
N THR A 102 -35.65 -47.82 5.85
CA THR A 102 -34.57 -46.82 5.82
C THR A 102 -34.56 -46.08 4.49
N ILE A 103 -34.75 -46.80 3.38
CA ILE A 103 -34.72 -46.28 2.01
C ILE A 103 -36.01 -45.49 1.67
N GLU A 104 -37.16 -45.93 2.17
CA GLU A 104 -38.50 -45.36 1.94
C GLU A 104 -38.55 -43.85 2.21
N ARG A 105 -37.82 -43.37 3.23
CA ARG A 105 -37.73 -41.94 3.57
C ARG A 105 -37.17 -41.08 2.45
N TYR A 106 -36.32 -41.65 1.62
CA TYR A 106 -35.60 -40.93 0.56
C TYR A 106 -36.19 -41.16 -0.83
N VAL A 107 -36.97 -42.23 -1.01
CA VAL A 107 -37.57 -42.59 -2.31
C VAL A 107 -38.41 -41.46 -2.92
N PRO A 108 -39.27 -40.72 -2.19
CA PRO A 108 -40.01 -39.60 -2.77
C PRO A 108 -39.12 -38.50 -3.34
N TYR A 109 -37.97 -38.24 -2.72
CA TYR A 109 -37.02 -37.22 -3.15
C TYR A 109 -36.20 -37.71 -4.35
N CYS A 110 -35.64 -38.91 -4.26
CA CYS A 110 -34.86 -39.50 -5.36
C CYS A 110 -35.72 -39.85 -6.59
N SER A 111 -37.03 -40.09 -6.42
CA SER A 111 -37.95 -40.37 -7.54
C SER A 111 -38.40 -39.12 -8.30
N ARG A 112 -38.01 -37.92 -7.87
CA ARG A 112 -38.25 -36.68 -8.65
C ARG A 112 -37.45 -36.66 -9.95
N SER A 113 -36.41 -37.48 -10.05
CA SER A 113 -35.63 -37.69 -11.27
C SER A 113 -35.31 -39.15 -11.48
N VAL A 114 -35.44 -39.57 -12.74
CA VAL A 114 -35.10 -40.92 -13.19
C VAL A 114 -33.60 -41.19 -13.00
N LEU A 115 -32.75 -40.18 -13.20
CA LEU A 115 -31.31 -40.30 -12.98
C LEU A 115 -30.96 -40.34 -11.49
N ALA A 116 -31.62 -39.55 -10.64
CA ALA A 116 -31.39 -39.59 -9.19
C ALA A 116 -31.86 -40.93 -8.60
N LYS A 117 -33.00 -41.44 -9.08
CA LYS A 117 -33.51 -42.77 -8.74
C LYS A 117 -32.56 -43.88 -9.23
N ALA A 118 -31.98 -43.72 -10.42
CA ALA A 118 -30.96 -44.64 -10.96
C ALA A 118 -29.66 -44.59 -10.14
N GLN A 119 -29.20 -43.41 -9.72
CA GLN A 119 -28.01 -43.26 -8.87
C GLN A 119 -28.24 -43.94 -7.51
N LEU A 120 -29.39 -43.72 -6.87
CA LEU A 120 -29.77 -44.39 -5.63
C LEU A 120 -29.80 -45.91 -5.81
N HIS A 121 -30.44 -46.40 -6.88
CA HIS A 121 -30.48 -47.82 -7.18
C HIS A 121 -29.09 -48.41 -7.42
N HIS A 122 -28.24 -47.71 -8.18
CA HIS A 122 -26.87 -48.14 -8.44
C HIS A 122 -26.07 -48.24 -7.14
N TRP A 123 -26.17 -47.24 -6.26
CA TRP A 123 -25.52 -47.27 -4.95
C TRP A 123 -26.03 -48.44 -4.10
N ILE A 124 -27.34 -48.61 -3.99
CA ILE A 124 -27.95 -49.72 -3.23
C ILE A 124 -27.51 -51.07 -3.79
N GLN A 125 -27.46 -51.23 -5.11
CA GLN A 125 -27.02 -52.46 -5.76
C GLN A 125 -25.55 -52.77 -5.48
N GLN A 126 -24.65 -51.78 -5.61
CA GLN A 126 -23.22 -51.99 -5.42
C GLN A 126 -22.84 -52.18 -3.94
N VAL A 127 -23.44 -51.42 -3.02
CA VAL A 127 -23.08 -51.43 -1.61
C VAL A 127 -23.80 -52.51 -0.81
N THR A 128 -25.08 -52.75 -1.11
CA THR A 128 -25.92 -53.68 -0.33
C THR A 128 -26.21 -55.00 -1.06
N GLY A 129 -25.93 -55.08 -2.37
CA GLY A 129 -26.26 -56.23 -3.21
C GLY A 129 -27.73 -56.35 -3.59
N ARG A 130 -28.59 -55.40 -3.16
CA ARG A 130 -30.03 -55.46 -3.43
C ARG A 130 -30.37 -54.98 -4.83
N THR A 131 -31.31 -55.67 -5.47
CA THR A 131 -31.78 -55.36 -6.83
C THR A 131 -33.06 -54.53 -6.86
N TRP A 132 -33.66 -54.22 -5.71
CA TRP A 132 -34.89 -53.46 -5.52
C TRP A 132 -34.70 -52.35 -4.46
N LEU A 133 -35.54 -51.30 -4.46
CA LEU A 133 -35.43 -50.16 -3.55
C LEU A 133 -36.25 -50.35 -2.26
N VAL A 134 -37.58 -50.41 -2.35
CA VAL A 134 -38.48 -50.62 -1.19
C VAL A 134 -39.28 -51.92 -1.33
N HIS A 135 -39.94 -52.11 -2.47
CA HIS A 135 -40.71 -53.30 -2.80
C HIS A 135 -40.13 -54.04 -4.00
N VAL A 136 -40.42 -55.35 -4.06
CA VAL A 136 -40.05 -56.20 -5.20
C VAL A 136 -40.73 -55.65 -6.46
N GLY A 137 -39.94 -55.02 -7.32
CA GLY A 137 -40.42 -54.44 -8.58
C GLY A 137 -40.22 -52.92 -8.73
N ASP A 138 -39.84 -52.20 -7.68
CA ASP A 138 -39.60 -50.73 -7.74
C ASP A 138 -38.53 -50.32 -8.76
N THR A 139 -37.65 -51.26 -9.07
CA THR A 139 -36.53 -51.11 -9.99
C THR A 139 -36.82 -51.68 -11.37
N ASN A 140 -38.02 -52.23 -11.60
CA ASN A 140 -38.42 -52.74 -12.92
C ASN A 140 -38.40 -51.63 -13.98
N GLY A 141 -38.72 -50.39 -13.60
CA GLY A 141 -38.59 -49.21 -14.47
C GLY A 141 -37.15 -48.76 -14.76
N LEU A 142 -36.16 -49.19 -13.96
CA LEU A 142 -34.75 -48.83 -14.12
C LEU A 142 -33.98 -49.81 -15.01
N ARG A 143 -34.47 -51.05 -15.18
CA ARG A 143 -33.83 -52.10 -15.98
C ARG A 143 -33.76 -51.76 -17.49
N ASN A 144 -34.60 -50.86 -17.94
CA ASN A 144 -34.72 -50.45 -19.35
C ASN A 144 -34.15 -49.03 -19.60
N LEU A 145 -33.29 -48.52 -18.72
CA LEU A 145 -32.63 -47.23 -18.93
C LEU A 145 -31.56 -47.35 -20.02
N TRP A 146 -32.00 -47.34 -21.26
CA TRP A 146 -31.13 -47.14 -22.39
C TRP A 146 -30.81 -45.65 -22.50
N PRO A 147 -29.57 -45.27 -22.83
CA PRO A 147 -29.25 -43.86 -22.97
C PRO A 147 -30.03 -43.21 -24.12
N SER A 148 -30.42 -43.98 -25.14
CA SER A 148 -31.36 -43.52 -26.16
C SER A 148 -32.69 -43.09 -25.55
N SER A 149 -33.20 -43.76 -24.52
CA SER A 149 -34.43 -43.40 -23.83
C SER A 149 -34.31 -42.15 -22.94
N LEU A 150 -33.09 -41.69 -22.67
CA LEU A 150 -32.82 -40.47 -21.91
C LEU A 150 -32.37 -39.31 -22.83
N VAL A 151 -31.70 -39.61 -23.93
CA VAL A 151 -31.31 -38.68 -25.01
C VAL A 151 -32.53 -38.19 -25.82
N LEU A 152 -33.57 -39.01 -25.95
CA LEU A 152 -34.80 -38.66 -26.67
C LEU A 152 -35.73 -37.72 -25.88
N GLY A 153 -35.35 -37.31 -24.66
CA GLY A 153 -36.18 -36.49 -23.78
C GLY A 153 -37.24 -37.28 -23.00
N TYR A 154 -38.08 -36.58 -22.24
CA TYR A 154 -39.12 -37.15 -21.35
C TYR A 154 -40.11 -38.09 -22.07
N GLY A 155 -40.23 -38.00 -23.40
CA GLY A 155 -41.08 -38.86 -24.23
C GLY A 155 -40.62 -40.31 -24.37
N ALA A 156 -39.49 -40.74 -23.79
CA ALA A 156 -39.03 -42.13 -23.86
C ALA A 156 -38.87 -42.82 -22.48
N ILE A 157 -39.25 -42.15 -21.40
CA ILE A 157 -39.23 -42.68 -20.03
C ILE A 157 -40.63 -43.19 -19.69
N HIS A 158 -40.75 -44.46 -19.29
CA HIS A 158 -42.02 -45.13 -18.97
C HIS A 158 -42.84 -44.52 -17.79
N ASP A 159 -42.39 -43.43 -17.16
CA ASP A 159 -43.17 -42.61 -16.21
C ASP A 159 -43.87 -41.43 -16.92
N PHE A 160 -44.46 -41.71 -18.09
CA PHE A 160 -45.13 -40.77 -19.00
C PHE A 160 -46.21 -39.91 -18.34
N ASP A 161 -46.79 -40.35 -17.24
CA ASP A 161 -48.02 -39.76 -16.71
C ASP A 161 -47.80 -38.42 -16.00
N LYS A 162 -46.54 -38.07 -15.65
CA LYS A 162 -46.23 -36.87 -14.87
C LYS A 162 -45.58 -35.72 -15.66
N ALA A 163 -45.11 -35.97 -16.88
CA ALA A 163 -44.51 -34.91 -17.71
C ALA A 163 -45.59 -34.02 -18.37
N PRO A 164 -45.34 -32.73 -18.60
CA PRO A 164 -46.17 -31.89 -19.46
C PRO A 164 -46.38 -32.51 -20.85
N VAL A 165 -47.58 -32.35 -21.41
CA VAL A 165 -47.97 -32.94 -22.70
C VAL A 165 -47.00 -32.57 -23.82
N CYS A 166 -46.51 -31.33 -23.87
CA CYS A 166 -45.57 -30.91 -24.91
C CYS A 166 -44.21 -31.60 -24.82
N LEU A 167 -43.74 -31.99 -23.61
CA LEU A 167 -42.49 -32.74 -23.42
C LEU A 167 -42.65 -34.23 -23.75
N LYS A 168 -43.89 -34.76 -23.76
CA LYS A 168 -44.18 -36.15 -24.14
C LYS A 168 -44.05 -36.37 -25.65
N SER A 169 -44.32 -35.35 -26.45
CA SER A 169 -44.36 -35.43 -27.93
C SER A 169 -43.20 -34.72 -28.63
N SER A 170 -42.33 -34.03 -27.89
CA SER A 170 -41.26 -33.23 -28.50
C SER A 170 -40.08 -34.09 -28.95
N LEU A 171 -39.64 -33.90 -30.20
CA LEU A 171 -38.31 -34.35 -30.65
C LEU A 171 -37.25 -33.40 -30.07
N SER A 172 -36.12 -33.93 -29.61
CA SER A 172 -35.01 -33.11 -29.12
C SER A 172 -34.55 -32.14 -30.21
N SER A 173 -34.70 -30.84 -29.97
CA SER A 173 -34.19 -29.79 -30.86
C SER A 173 -32.73 -29.51 -30.55
N GLY A 174 -31.88 -29.35 -31.57
CA GLY A 174 -30.49 -28.95 -31.36
C GLY A 174 -30.39 -27.54 -30.77
N SER A 175 -29.92 -27.44 -29.53
CA SER A 175 -29.41 -26.21 -28.91
C SER A 175 -27.95 -25.98 -29.30
N LYS A 176 -27.53 -24.71 -29.40
CA LYS A 176 -26.11 -24.35 -29.57
C LYS A 176 -25.36 -24.29 -28.23
N GLU A 177 -26.08 -24.42 -27.12
CA GLU A 177 -25.53 -24.32 -25.76
C GLU A 177 -24.82 -25.62 -25.37
N SER A 178 -23.72 -25.52 -24.62
CA SER A 178 -22.99 -26.68 -24.14
C SER A 178 -23.86 -27.49 -23.16
N PHE A 179 -23.73 -28.82 -23.14
CA PHE A 179 -24.54 -29.66 -22.24
C PHE A 179 -24.37 -29.26 -20.77
N GLN A 180 -23.14 -28.89 -20.36
CA GLN A 180 -22.84 -28.45 -19.01
C GLN A 180 -23.62 -27.18 -18.63
N HIS A 181 -23.88 -26.33 -19.62
CA HIS A 181 -24.67 -25.11 -19.47
C HIS A 181 -26.18 -25.32 -19.65
N VAL A 182 -26.65 -26.47 -20.16
CA VAL A 182 -28.08 -26.77 -20.42
C VAL A 182 -28.75 -27.45 -19.22
N VAL A 183 -27.98 -27.94 -18.25
CA VAL A 183 -28.52 -28.69 -17.09
C VAL A 183 -28.07 -28.08 -15.75
N GLY A 184 -27.53 -26.85 -15.79
CA GLY A 184 -27.07 -26.08 -14.63
C GLY A 184 -28.20 -25.55 -13.74
N SER A 185 -29.09 -26.41 -13.27
CA SER A 185 -29.97 -26.15 -12.12
C SER A 185 -29.96 -27.39 -11.23
N CYS A 186 -29.47 -27.24 -9.98
CA CYS A 186 -29.48 -28.11 -8.78
C CYS A 186 -29.66 -29.65 -8.87
N SER A 187 -29.56 -30.28 -10.03
CA SER A 187 -30.20 -31.58 -10.25
C SER A 187 -29.35 -32.53 -11.11
N PHE A 188 -28.82 -32.17 -12.29
CA PHE A 188 -28.04 -33.12 -13.13
C PHE A 188 -26.86 -32.50 -13.90
N THR A 189 -25.85 -33.31 -14.27
CA THR A 189 -24.66 -32.90 -15.06
C THR A 189 -24.40 -33.88 -16.22
N SER A 190 -23.56 -33.53 -17.22
CA SER A 190 -23.21 -34.47 -18.33
C SER A 190 -22.59 -35.77 -17.83
N THR A 191 -21.78 -35.63 -16.80
CA THR A 191 -20.92 -36.65 -16.20
C THR A 191 -21.02 -36.47 -14.70
N THR A 192 -21.02 -37.56 -13.95
CA THR A 192 -21.05 -37.53 -12.49
C THR A 192 -19.83 -36.76 -12.00
N LEU A 193 -20.06 -35.61 -11.37
CA LEU A 193 -19.01 -34.83 -10.74
C LEU A 193 -18.99 -35.16 -9.25
N HIS A 194 -17.80 -35.45 -8.75
CA HIS A 194 -17.56 -35.64 -7.33
C HIS A 194 -17.43 -34.27 -6.66
N THR A 195 -18.24 -34.03 -5.64
CA THR A 195 -18.15 -32.83 -4.80
C THR A 195 -17.57 -33.23 -3.45
N GLY A 196 -16.33 -32.82 -3.19
CA GLY A 196 -15.58 -33.17 -1.97
C GLY A 196 -14.38 -34.06 -2.27
N ASN A 197 -13.99 -34.88 -1.29
CA ASN A 197 -12.82 -35.76 -1.42
C ASN A 197 -13.18 -37.08 -2.11
N ALA A 198 -13.16 -37.08 -3.45
CA ALA A 198 -13.53 -38.24 -4.27
C ALA A 198 -12.66 -39.49 -4.02
N GLY A 199 -11.39 -39.30 -3.66
CA GLY A 199 -10.47 -40.40 -3.35
C GLY A 199 -10.73 -41.05 -1.99
N ARG A 200 -11.49 -40.37 -1.11
CA ARG A 200 -11.86 -40.86 0.23
C ARG A 200 -13.27 -40.37 0.61
N PRO A 201 -14.34 -40.94 0.03
CA PRO A 201 -15.69 -40.38 0.16
C PRO A 201 -16.28 -40.48 1.56
N TRP A 202 -15.76 -41.39 2.39
CA TRP A 202 -16.24 -41.64 3.73
C TRP A 202 -15.10 -41.74 4.74
N GLU A 203 -15.34 -41.22 5.94
CA GLU A 203 -14.42 -41.35 7.08
C GLU A 203 -15.21 -41.64 8.36
N TYR A 204 -14.62 -42.46 9.25
CA TYR A 204 -15.13 -42.59 10.61
C TYR A 204 -14.51 -41.51 11.50
N SER A 205 -15.33 -40.57 11.98
CA SER A 205 -14.89 -39.54 12.91
C SER A 205 -14.93 -40.05 14.35
N THR A 206 -13.75 -40.13 14.98
CA THR A 206 -13.63 -40.56 16.38
C THR A 206 -14.24 -39.57 17.36
N SER A 207 -14.15 -38.26 17.06
CA SER A 207 -14.74 -37.20 17.90
C SER A 207 -16.27 -37.24 17.86
N LYS A 208 -16.86 -37.42 16.67
CA LYS A 208 -18.32 -37.51 16.49
C LYS A 208 -18.88 -38.90 16.74
N LYS A 209 -18.01 -39.92 16.89
CA LYS A 209 -18.36 -41.34 16.99
C LYS A 209 -19.33 -41.78 15.90
N SER A 210 -19.13 -41.26 14.69
CA SER A 210 -20.04 -41.44 13.56
C SER A 210 -19.28 -41.39 12.24
N MET A 211 -19.82 -42.10 11.26
CA MET A 211 -19.43 -41.95 9.87
C MET A 211 -19.78 -40.55 9.36
N VAL A 212 -18.85 -39.94 8.62
CA VAL A 212 -19.00 -38.66 7.95
C VAL A 212 -18.79 -38.87 6.46
N ALA A 213 -19.67 -38.30 5.64
CA ALA A 213 -19.47 -38.22 4.21
C ALA A 213 -18.52 -37.04 3.91
N LEU A 214 -17.38 -37.33 3.28
CA LEU A 214 -16.42 -36.35 2.80
C LEU A 214 -16.63 -36.00 1.32
N SER A 215 -17.43 -36.80 0.61
CA SER A 215 -17.83 -36.56 -0.77
C SER A 215 -19.24 -37.06 -1.04
N PHE A 216 -19.93 -36.39 -1.96
CA PHE A 216 -21.13 -36.89 -2.60
C PHE A 216 -21.00 -36.72 -4.12
N ASP A 217 -21.85 -37.43 -4.85
CA ASP A 217 -21.81 -37.45 -6.32
C ASP A 217 -23.00 -36.71 -6.88
N THR A 218 -22.75 -35.72 -7.73
CA THR A 218 -23.80 -35.15 -8.58
C THR A 218 -24.27 -36.18 -9.58
N VAL A 219 -25.56 -36.17 -9.89
CA VAL A 219 -26.15 -37.18 -10.77
C VAL A 219 -25.81 -36.84 -12.23
N GLY A 220 -25.04 -37.70 -12.89
CA GLY A 220 -24.66 -37.55 -14.30
C GLY A 220 -25.33 -38.51 -15.28
N TYR A 221 -25.30 -38.18 -16.58
CA TYR A 221 -25.75 -39.08 -17.67
C TYR A 221 -24.78 -40.23 -17.94
N ASP A 222 -23.55 -40.14 -17.48
CA ASP A 222 -22.57 -41.22 -17.52
C ASP A 222 -23.02 -42.48 -16.79
N LEU A 223 -23.94 -42.38 -15.81
CA LEU A 223 -24.63 -43.52 -15.20
C LEU A 223 -25.31 -44.45 -16.23
N THR A 224 -25.59 -43.92 -17.43
CA THR A 224 -26.26 -44.63 -18.52
C THR A 224 -25.26 -45.34 -19.46
N LYS A 225 -23.96 -45.10 -19.32
CA LYS A 225 -22.89 -45.66 -20.19
C LYS A 225 -22.96 -45.25 -21.67
N ARG A 226 -23.67 -44.17 -22.05
CA ARG A 226 -23.48 -43.49 -23.35
C ARG A 226 -23.50 -41.96 -23.17
N HIS A 227 -23.01 -41.27 -24.20
CA HIS A 227 -22.87 -39.81 -24.26
C HIS A 227 -24.07 -39.15 -24.96
N ILE A 228 -24.59 -38.05 -24.39
CA ILE A 228 -25.57 -37.19 -25.07
C ILE A 228 -24.80 -36.13 -25.88
N PRO A 229 -25.01 -36.01 -27.20
CA PRO A 229 -24.36 -34.98 -28.00
C PRO A 229 -24.67 -33.58 -27.45
N PRO A 230 -23.70 -32.64 -27.47
CA PRO A 230 -23.95 -31.25 -27.12
C PRO A 230 -25.18 -30.71 -27.84
N GLY A 231 -26.10 -30.09 -27.07
CA GLY A 231 -27.28 -29.46 -27.62
C GLY A 231 -28.52 -30.33 -27.83
N GLN A 232 -28.48 -31.67 -27.64
CA GLN A 232 -29.64 -32.53 -27.91
C GLN A 232 -30.20 -33.13 -26.61
N TYR A 233 -31.13 -32.43 -25.94
CA TYR A 233 -31.68 -32.95 -24.68
C TYR A 233 -33.17 -32.65 -24.41
N PHE A 234 -33.66 -31.42 -24.60
CA PHE A 234 -35.09 -31.09 -24.46
C PHE A 234 -35.55 -30.05 -25.50
N ASP A 235 -36.86 -29.99 -25.73
CA ASP A 235 -37.49 -28.91 -26.49
C ASP A 235 -37.54 -27.65 -25.63
N LYS A 236 -36.66 -26.70 -26.00
CA LYS A 236 -36.49 -25.41 -25.33
C LYS A 236 -37.80 -24.62 -25.26
N SER A 237 -38.61 -24.66 -26.31
CA SER A 237 -39.87 -23.91 -26.37
C SER A 237 -40.91 -24.45 -25.39
N CYS A 238 -41.02 -25.78 -25.32
CA CYS A 238 -41.92 -26.44 -24.38
C CYS A 238 -41.44 -26.31 -22.92
N LEU A 239 -40.13 -26.43 -22.67
CA LEU A 239 -39.55 -26.22 -21.34
C LEU A 239 -39.90 -24.81 -20.83
N CYS A 240 -39.53 -23.78 -21.58
CA CYS A 240 -39.73 -22.39 -21.16
C CYS A 240 -41.21 -21.99 -21.05
N GLY A 241 -42.09 -22.63 -21.83
CA GLY A 241 -43.53 -22.43 -21.73
C GLY A 241 -44.18 -23.13 -20.53
N THR A 242 -43.53 -24.13 -19.93
CA THR A 242 -44.11 -24.94 -18.84
C THR A 242 -43.44 -24.73 -17.49
N PHE A 243 -42.18 -24.29 -17.48
CA PHE A 243 -41.40 -24.07 -16.28
C PHE A 243 -41.83 -22.75 -15.62
N ALA A 244 -42.88 -22.81 -14.80
CA ALA A 244 -43.26 -21.69 -13.95
C ALA A 244 -42.34 -21.66 -12.72
N ILE A 245 -41.54 -20.61 -12.59
CA ILE A 245 -40.68 -20.39 -11.42
C ILE A 245 -41.58 -19.94 -10.26
N ASP A 246 -41.82 -20.84 -9.31
CA ASP A 246 -42.35 -20.47 -8.01
C ASP A 246 -41.18 -20.30 -7.03
N HIS A 247 -40.92 -19.06 -6.59
CA HIS A 247 -39.87 -18.76 -5.62
C HIS A 247 -40.03 -19.50 -4.27
N GLN A 248 -41.24 -19.96 -3.93
CA GLN A 248 -41.51 -20.68 -2.69
C GLN A 248 -41.46 -22.20 -2.84
N HIS A 249 -41.66 -22.74 -4.05
CA HIS A 249 -41.76 -24.18 -4.31
C HIS A 249 -40.81 -24.71 -5.39
N GLY A 250 -39.91 -23.86 -5.89
CA GLY A 250 -38.90 -24.24 -6.87
C GLY A 250 -37.92 -25.31 -6.35
N PRO A 251 -37.29 -26.09 -7.24
CA PRO A 251 -36.41 -27.20 -6.85
C PRO A 251 -35.22 -26.73 -5.99
N CYS A 252 -34.74 -25.50 -6.19
CA CYS A 252 -33.67 -24.89 -5.39
C CYS A 252 -34.16 -23.92 -4.30
N ALA A 253 -35.48 -23.73 -4.12
CA ALA A 253 -36.04 -22.77 -3.15
C ALA A 253 -35.72 -23.14 -1.68
N MET A 254 -35.52 -24.44 -1.40
CA MET A 254 -35.05 -24.92 -0.09
C MET A 254 -33.53 -25.03 0.03
N SER A 255 -32.78 -24.64 -1.02
CA SER A 255 -31.32 -24.77 -1.07
C SER A 255 -30.60 -23.44 -0.79
N ASN A 256 -29.27 -23.48 -0.75
CA ASN A 256 -28.38 -22.33 -0.67
C ASN A 256 -28.75 -21.24 -1.72
N GLN A 257 -28.72 -19.95 -1.34
CA GLN A 257 -28.96 -18.81 -2.23
C GLN A 257 -28.09 -18.78 -3.50
N LEU A 258 -26.88 -19.34 -3.47
CA LEU A 258 -26.01 -19.54 -4.63
C LEU A 258 -26.61 -20.50 -5.65
N GLU A 259 -27.23 -21.59 -5.19
CA GLU A 259 -27.84 -22.59 -6.06
C GLU A 259 -29.11 -22.04 -6.73
N LEU A 260 -29.89 -21.24 -5.99
CA LEU A 260 -30.96 -20.42 -6.58
C LEU A 260 -30.40 -19.43 -7.62
N THR A 261 -29.28 -18.78 -7.33
CA THR A 261 -28.65 -17.83 -8.27
C THR A 261 -28.23 -18.50 -9.58
N LYS A 262 -27.63 -19.69 -9.49
CA LYS A 262 -27.26 -20.51 -10.66
C LYS A 262 -28.49 -20.86 -11.49
N GLU A 263 -29.57 -21.33 -10.84
CA GLU A 263 -30.82 -21.66 -11.52
C GLU A 263 -31.43 -20.44 -12.25
N MET A 264 -31.48 -19.28 -11.58
CA MET A 264 -32.08 -18.08 -12.18
C MET A 264 -31.25 -17.53 -13.35
N LEU A 265 -29.91 -17.54 -13.25
CA LEU A 265 -29.03 -17.16 -14.35
C LEU A 265 -29.14 -18.15 -15.52
N TRP A 266 -29.22 -19.45 -15.22
CA TRP A 266 -29.41 -20.49 -16.22
C TRP A 266 -30.74 -20.32 -16.97
N LEU A 267 -31.84 -20.07 -16.25
CA LEU A 267 -33.16 -19.81 -16.83
C LEU A 267 -33.17 -18.55 -17.68
N ARG A 268 -32.46 -17.49 -17.26
CA ARG A 268 -32.32 -16.26 -18.06
C ARG A 268 -31.64 -16.53 -19.40
N VAL A 269 -30.52 -17.26 -19.42
CA VAL A 269 -29.79 -17.54 -20.67
C VAL A 269 -30.57 -18.49 -21.55
N THR A 270 -31.17 -19.51 -20.94
CA THR A 270 -31.94 -20.53 -21.66
C THR A 270 -33.25 -19.93 -22.17
N CYS A 271 -34.16 -19.49 -21.31
CA CYS A 271 -35.50 -19.06 -21.73
C CYS A 271 -35.60 -17.61 -22.16
N GLY A 272 -34.64 -16.76 -21.80
CA GLY A 272 -34.68 -15.33 -22.06
C GLY A 272 -35.46 -14.56 -20.98
N LEU A 273 -35.28 -13.24 -20.97
CA LEU A 273 -35.84 -12.34 -19.94
C LEU A 273 -37.38 -12.32 -19.89
N ALA A 274 -38.06 -12.63 -21.00
CA ALA A 274 -39.53 -12.62 -21.08
C ALA A 274 -40.22 -13.65 -20.18
N TYR A 275 -39.47 -14.65 -19.71
CA TYR A 275 -39.97 -15.74 -18.87
C TYR A 275 -39.53 -15.60 -17.40
N MET A 276 -38.89 -14.49 -17.03
CA MET A 276 -38.42 -14.23 -15.66
C MET A 276 -39.44 -13.38 -14.87
N PRO A 277 -39.60 -13.63 -13.55
CA PRO A 277 -40.35 -12.75 -12.65
C PRO A 277 -39.79 -11.31 -12.63
N ALA A 278 -40.60 -10.31 -12.29
CA ALA A 278 -40.16 -8.91 -12.32
C ALA A 278 -39.01 -8.58 -11.36
N ASP A 279 -38.89 -9.32 -10.26
CA ASP A 279 -37.93 -9.14 -9.16
C ASP A 279 -36.81 -10.20 -9.15
N TRP A 280 -36.66 -10.96 -10.24
CA TRP A 280 -35.74 -12.10 -10.29
C TRP A 280 -34.28 -11.75 -9.96
N ALA A 281 -33.85 -10.51 -10.21
CA ALA A 281 -32.46 -10.07 -10.06
C ALA A 281 -32.10 -9.57 -8.65
N THR A 282 -33.09 -9.27 -7.79
CA THR A 282 -32.82 -8.54 -6.53
C THR A 282 -32.22 -9.41 -5.42
N SER A 283 -32.29 -10.73 -5.54
CA SER A 283 -31.85 -11.69 -4.52
C SER A 283 -30.66 -12.55 -4.96
N LEU A 284 -30.04 -12.22 -6.10
CA LEU A 284 -28.98 -13.03 -6.69
C LEU A 284 -27.60 -12.74 -6.08
N LYS A 285 -26.83 -13.79 -5.82
CA LYS A 285 -25.42 -13.71 -5.42
C LYS A 285 -24.52 -13.57 -6.64
N VAL A 286 -24.53 -12.39 -7.26
CA VAL A 286 -23.72 -12.09 -8.46
C VAL A 286 -22.63 -11.09 -8.12
N VAL A 287 -21.45 -11.27 -8.71
CA VAL A 287 -20.35 -10.30 -8.65
C VAL A 287 -20.84 -8.91 -9.08
N GLY A 288 -20.54 -7.91 -8.26
CA GLY A 288 -21.00 -6.54 -8.46
C GLY A 288 -20.73 -5.68 -7.24
N SER A 289 -21.59 -4.69 -6.98
CA SER A 289 -21.45 -3.81 -5.82
C SER A 289 -21.60 -4.55 -4.49
N SER A 290 -22.54 -5.51 -4.40
CA SER A 290 -22.79 -6.26 -3.15
C SER A 290 -21.76 -7.36 -2.88
N TYR A 291 -21.10 -7.87 -3.92
CA TYR A 291 -20.15 -8.98 -3.83
C TYR A 291 -18.89 -8.68 -4.64
N ILE A 292 -17.79 -8.45 -3.92
CA ILE A 292 -16.51 -8.05 -4.52
C ILE A 292 -15.60 -9.28 -4.60
N PRO A 293 -15.15 -9.71 -5.80
CA PRO A 293 -14.28 -10.88 -5.93
C PRO A 293 -13.02 -10.74 -5.09
N VAL A 294 -12.54 -11.84 -4.48
CA VAL A 294 -11.34 -11.79 -3.62
C VAL A 294 -10.10 -11.29 -4.37
N ARG A 295 -10.03 -11.52 -5.68
CA ARG A 295 -8.96 -11.00 -6.57
C ARG A 295 -9.00 -9.47 -6.75
N ASP A 296 -10.17 -8.87 -6.60
CA ASP A 296 -10.43 -7.43 -6.78
C ASP A 296 -10.53 -6.72 -5.41
N TRP A 297 -10.44 -7.48 -4.31
CA TRP A 297 -10.42 -6.97 -2.95
C TRP A 297 -9.02 -6.44 -2.61
N TYR A 298 -8.90 -5.11 -2.46
CA TYR A 298 -7.65 -4.46 -2.10
C TYR A 298 -7.77 -3.68 -0.79
N LEU A 299 -6.72 -3.78 0.02
CA LEU A 299 -6.52 -2.91 1.17
C LEU A 299 -5.74 -1.66 0.72
N PRO A 300 -6.02 -0.47 1.30
CA PRO A 300 -5.40 0.81 0.93
C PRO A 300 -3.87 0.85 0.95
N SER A 301 -3.23 -0.05 1.73
CA SER A 301 -1.78 -0.18 1.73
C SER A 301 -1.33 -1.64 1.87
N PRO A 302 -0.30 -2.08 1.12
CA PRO A 302 0.34 -3.39 1.31
C PRO A 302 1.30 -3.44 2.52
N THR A 303 1.51 -2.34 3.25
CA THR A 303 2.30 -2.35 4.49
C THR A 303 1.51 -2.97 5.64
N ARG A 304 2.21 -3.65 6.56
CA ARG A 304 1.68 -4.45 7.69
C ARG A 304 0.93 -3.66 8.77
N ASP A 305 0.46 -2.46 8.45
CA ASP A 305 -0.13 -1.53 9.40
C ASP A 305 -1.65 -1.49 9.27
N PHE A 306 -2.32 -2.53 8.76
CA PHE A 306 -3.78 -2.63 8.83
C PHE A 306 -4.19 -3.47 10.05
N PRO A 307 -5.28 -3.12 10.76
CA PRO A 307 -5.74 -3.88 11.92
C PRO A 307 -6.01 -5.34 11.54
N GLU A 308 -5.58 -6.28 12.39
CA GLU A 308 -5.80 -7.71 12.18
C GLU A 308 -7.31 -8.02 12.08
N GLU A 309 -8.13 -7.26 12.80
CA GLU A 309 -9.58 -7.37 12.80
C GLU A 309 -10.19 -7.16 11.40
N ILE A 310 -9.64 -6.26 10.59
CA ILE A 310 -10.13 -6.01 9.22
C ILE A 310 -9.84 -7.21 8.30
N VAL A 311 -8.69 -7.85 8.49
CA VAL A 311 -8.31 -9.07 7.77
C VAL A 311 -9.24 -10.22 8.17
N ASP A 312 -9.52 -10.35 9.47
CA ASP A 312 -10.44 -11.36 10.00
C ASP A 312 -11.87 -11.16 9.49
N PHE A 313 -12.36 -9.91 9.43
CA PHE A 313 -13.68 -9.61 8.87
C PHE A 313 -13.78 -10.01 7.40
N THR A 314 -12.72 -9.76 6.62
CA THR A 314 -12.64 -10.17 5.21
C THR A 314 -12.82 -11.68 5.07
N GLN A 315 -12.11 -12.47 5.88
CA GLN A 315 -12.24 -13.94 5.87
C GLN A 315 -13.63 -14.40 6.31
N GLN A 316 -14.18 -13.81 7.36
CA GLN A 316 -15.51 -14.17 7.89
C GLN A 316 -16.65 -13.82 6.93
N CYS A 317 -16.48 -12.79 6.10
CA CYS A 317 -17.48 -12.33 5.14
C CYS A 317 -17.22 -12.84 3.71
N THR A 318 -16.25 -13.74 3.52
CA THR A 318 -16.02 -14.39 2.22
C THR A 318 -17.09 -15.46 1.97
N THR A 319 -17.71 -15.43 0.79
CA THR A 319 -18.74 -16.37 0.35
C THR A 319 -18.57 -16.70 -1.14
N ASP A 320 -19.13 -17.81 -1.58
CA ASP A 320 -19.14 -18.18 -2.99
C ASP A 320 -20.25 -17.43 -3.74
N THR A 321 -19.91 -16.88 -4.89
CA THR A 321 -20.80 -16.06 -5.73
C THR A 321 -20.66 -16.41 -7.21
N CYS A 322 -21.62 -15.96 -8.01
CA CYS A 322 -21.62 -16.14 -9.46
C CYS A 322 -20.98 -14.95 -10.16
N GLU A 323 -19.90 -15.20 -10.89
CA GLU A 323 -19.41 -14.32 -11.95
C GLU A 323 -20.07 -14.73 -13.27
N ILE A 324 -20.58 -13.76 -14.02
CA ILE A 324 -21.25 -14.04 -15.30
C ILE A 324 -20.19 -14.19 -16.39
N ASP A 325 -20.12 -15.36 -17.02
CA ASP A 325 -19.20 -15.62 -18.13
C ASP A 325 -19.64 -14.94 -19.46
N SER A 326 -18.84 -15.10 -20.52
CA SER A 326 -19.13 -14.50 -21.83
C SER A 326 -20.44 -14.99 -22.46
N ASP A 327 -20.93 -16.16 -22.05
CA ASP A 327 -22.15 -16.78 -22.56
C ASP A 327 -23.36 -16.50 -21.64
N GLY A 328 -23.16 -15.81 -20.52
CA GLY A 328 -24.19 -15.40 -19.57
C GLY A 328 -24.42 -16.35 -18.39
N TYR A 329 -23.63 -17.43 -18.27
CA TYR A 329 -23.76 -18.45 -17.23
C TYR A 329 -22.96 -18.10 -15.97
N CYS A 330 -23.29 -18.77 -14.86
CA CYS A 330 -22.59 -18.59 -13.59
C CYS A 330 -21.29 -19.40 -13.52
N GLN A 331 -20.18 -18.70 -13.37
CA GLN A 331 -18.91 -19.25 -12.91
C GLN A 331 -18.76 -18.95 -11.42
N VAL A 332 -18.58 -19.98 -10.59
CA VAL A 332 -18.45 -19.80 -9.13
C VAL A 332 -17.08 -19.24 -8.79
N VAL A 333 -17.06 -18.10 -8.10
CA VAL A 333 -15.85 -17.45 -7.60
C VAL A 333 -16.02 -17.01 -6.14
N PRO A 334 -14.95 -17.07 -5.33
CA PRO A 334 -14.99 -16.52 -3.97
C PRO A 334 -15.03 -14.99 -4.03
N ALA A 335 -15.95 -14.40 -3.28
CA ALA A 335 -16.13 -12.95 -3.16
C ALA A 335 -16.43 -12.55 -1.71
N VAL A 336 -16.09 -11.32 -1.36
CA VAL A 336 -16.41 -10.71 -0.08
C VAL A 336 -17.82 -10.11 -0.16
N ASP A 337 -18.68 -10.50 0.77
CA ASP A 337 -20.00 -9.89 0.98
C ASP A 337 -19.80 -8.50 1.61
N ARG A 338 -20.06 -7.46 0.81
CA ARG A 338 -19.84 -6.06 1.20
C ARG A 338 -20.72 -5.65 2.38
N ASP A 339 -21.98 -6.08 2.41
CA ASP A 339 -22.91 -5.72 3.48
C ASP A 339 -22.50 -6.41 4.79
N CYS A 340 -22.05 -7.67 4.73
CA CYS A 340 -21.47 -8.38 5.89
C CYS A 340 -20.25 -7.64 6.44
N PHE A 341 -19.35 -7.22 5.54
CA PHE A 341 -18.10 -6.55 5.91
C PHE A 341 -18.38 -5.18 6.54
N CYS A 342 -19.16 -4.34 5.86
CA CYS A 342 -19.46 -2.97 6.30
C CYS A 342 -20.20 -2.93 7.64
N ARG A 343 -21.05 -3.91 7.96
CA ARG A 343 -21.69 -3.99 9.30
C ARG A 343 -20.70 -4.20 10.45
N LYS A 344 -19.53 -4.76 10.17
CA LYS A 344 -18.47 -5.01 11.16
C LYS A 344 -17.38 -3.93 11.12
N ALA A 345 -17.15 -3.33 9.96
CA ALA A 345 -16.14 -2.30 9.76
C ALA A 345 -16.64 -0.93 10.26
N ASN A 346 -15.85 -0.33 11.15
CA ASN A 346 -16.06 1.03 11.65
C ASN A 346 -14.70 1.71 11.87
N TYR A 347 -14.73 3.02 12.06
CA TYR A 347 -13.51 3.81 12.29
C TYR A 347 -12.75 3.40 13.56
N ASP A 348 -13.45 2.99 14.62
CA ASP A 348 -12.84 2.62 15.90
C ASP A 348 -11.93 1.39 15.81
N VAL A 349 -12.13 0.54 14.79
CA VAL A 349 -11.29 -0.63 14.50
C VAL A 349 -9.91 -0.20 13.99
N CYS A 350 -9.78 0.97 13.35
CA CYS A 350 -8.51 1.38 12.75
C CYS A 350 -7.36 1.44 13.75
N GLN A 351 -7.63 1.84 15.00
CA GLN A 351 -6.68 1.99 16.11
C GLN A 351 -5.28 2.47 15.67
N GLY A 352 -4.18 2.08 16.33
CA GLY A 352 -2.80 2.55 16.08
C GLY A 352 -2.44 3.00 14.65
N PRO A 353 -2.76 2.22 13.59
CA PRO A 353 -2.63 2.62 12.19
C PRO A 353 -3.14 4.02 11.81
N CYS A 354 -4.27 4.46 12.38
CA CYS A 354 -4.87 5.78 12.16
C CYS A 354 -4.23 6.90 13.00
N GLN A 355 -3.10 6.65 13.67
CA GLN A 355 -2.36 7.70 14.41
C GLN A 355 -1.71 8.72 13.47
N THR A 356 -1.38 8.36 12.23
CA THR A 356 -0.81 9.30 11.27
C THR A 356 -1.91 9.89 10.39
N LEU A 357 -1.80 11.19 10.10
CA LEU A 357 -2.71 11.89 9.18
C LEU A 357 -2.91 11.14 7.85
N GLN A 358 -1.82 10.64 7.26
CA GLN A 358 -1.85 9.97 5.96
C GLN A 358 -2.66 8.67 6.02
N ASN A 359 -2.38 7.82 7.01
CA ASN A 359 -3.10 6.55 7.16
C ASN A 359 -4.56 6.77 7.56
N ARG A 360 -4.82 7.76 8.41
CA ARG A 360 -6.18 8.16 8.81
C ARG A 360 -7.00 8.58 7.59
N ARG A 361 -6.44 9.45 6.73
CA ARG A 361 -7.10 9.87 5.48
C ARG A 361 -7.36 8.68 4.55
N LEU A 362 -6.35 7.86 4.28
CA LEU A 362 -6.49 6.69 3.41
C LEU A 362 -7.53 5.70 3.92
N TYR A 363 -7.58 5.47 5.23
CA TYR A 363 -8.54 4.56 5.84
C TYR A 363 -9.97 5.11 5.74
N VAL A 364 -10.17 6.39 6.06
CA VAL A 364 -11.49 7.05 6.00
C VAL A 364 -12.00 7.10 4.56
N GLU A 365 -11.18 7.52 3.60
CA GLU A 365 -11.55 7.57 2.18
C GLU A 365 -11.92 6.17 1.66
N TRP A 366 -11.09 5.17 1.93
CA TRP A 366 -11.39 3.79 1.52
C TRP A 366 -12.66 3.22 2.16
N LEU A 367 -12.85 3.43 3.46
CA LEU A 367 -14.02 2.91 4.15
C LEU A 367 -15.30 3.65 3.71
N HIS A 368 -15.20 4.94 3.39
CA HIS A 368 -16.29 5.72 2.80
C HIS A 368 -16.64 5.23 1.39
N ASP A 369 -15.65 5.04 0.52
CA ASP A 369 -15.86 4.56 -0.84
C ASP A 369 -16.43 3.14 -0.87
N LEU A 370 -16.04 2.29 0.09
CA LEU A 370 -16.48 0.91 0.19
C LEU A 370 -17.89 0.77 0.81
N CYS A 371 -18.19 1.52 1.87
CA CYS A 371 -19.38 1.29 2.70
C CYS A 371 -20.38 2.46 2.70
N GLY A 372 -20.04 3.61 2.14
CA GLY A 372 -20.85 4.83 2.21
C GLY A 372 -22.22 4.74 1.53
N ASP A 373 -22.40 3.82 0.59
CA ASP A 373 -23.67 3.55 -0.10
C ASP A 373 -24.47 2.39 0.50
N VAL A 374 -23.95 1.72 1.54
CA VAL A 374 -24.62 0.60 2.22
C VAL A 374 -25.69 1.14 3.17
N LYS A 375 -26.92 0.62 3.04
CA LYS A 375 -28.05 1.02 3.90
C LYS A 375 -27.79 0.67 5.37
N ASP A 376 -28.15 1.60 6.26
CA ASP A 376 -28.05 1.47 7.72
C ASP A 376 -26.61 1.26 8.23
N TRP A 377 -25.60 1.67 7.45
CA TRP A 377 -24.23 1.67 7.90
C TRP A 377 -23.90 2.93 8.71
N HIS A 378 -23.37 2.72 9.92
CA HIS A 378 -22.99 3.77 10.87
C HIS A 378 -21.53 3.61 11.32
N GLY A 379 -20.62 3.37 10.37
CA GLY A 379 -19.21 3.13 10.67
C GLY A 379 -18.40 4.40 10.99
N PHE A 380 -19.00 5.57 10.80
CA PHE A 380 -18.39 6.88 11.03
C PHE A 380 -19.21 7.70 12.04
N PRO A 381 -18.57 8.60 12.82
CA PRO A 381 -19.28 9.59 13.61
C PRO A 381 -20.00 10.61 12.71
N ASP A 382 -21.00 11.31 13.25
CA ASP A 382 -21.79 12.30 12.51
C ASP A 382 -20.92 13.43 11.91
N ASP A 383 -19.80 13.75 12.56
CA ASP A 383 -18.84 14.77 12.14
C ASP A 383 -17.56 14.20 11.51
N TRP A 384 -17.63 13.02 10.88
CA TRP A 384 -16.46 12.36 10.31
C TRP A 384 -15.56 13.19 9.38
N PRO A 385 -16.01 14.24 8.66
CA PRO A 385 -15.08 15.11 7.94
C PRO A 385 -14.03 15.75 8.86
N ALA A 386 -14.31 15.92 10.16
CA ALA A 386 -13.34 16.37 11.15
C ALA A 386 -12.17 15.39 11.32
N LEU A 387 -12.36 14.09 11.06
CA LEU A 387 -11.29 13.09 11.07
C LEU A 387 -10.26 13.33 9.95
N LEU A 388 -10.64 14.02 8.87
CA LEU A 388 -9.72 14.36 7.77
C LEU A 388 -8.91 15.63 8.04
N VAL A 389 -9.31 16.40 9.06
CA VAL A 389 -8.64 17.65 9.44
C VAL A 389 -7.35 17.33 10.21
N PRO A 390 -6.22 17.97 9.87
CA PRO A 390 -4.97 17.77 10.61
C PRO A 390 -5.04 18.38 12.01
N HIS A 391 -4.58 17.62 13.00
CA HIS A 391 -4.42 18.09 14.37
C HIS A 391 -3.03 18.74 14.56
N SER A 392 -2.81 19.45 15.67
CA SER A 392 -1.53 20.11 15.95
C SER A 392 -0.31 19.17 15.86
N HIS A 393 -0.44 17.91 16.29
CA HIS A 393 0.62 16.90 16.18
C HIS A 393 0.85 16.48 14.71
N ASP A 394 -0.21 16.37 13.91
CA ASP A 394 -0.14 16.05 12.48
C ASP A 394 0.52 17.17 11.67
N MET A 395 0.56 18.39 12.20
CA MET A 395 1.17 19.53 11.51
C MET A 395 2.68 19.60 11.72
N VAL A 396 3.25 18.86 12.68
CA VAL A 396 4.69 18.87 12.96
C VAL A 396 5.37 17.74 12.17
N PRO A 397 6.39 18.03 11.33
CA PRO A 397 6.98 17.04 10.42
C PRO A 397 7.77 15.87 11.06
N TRP A 398 7.81 15.76 12.39
CA TRP A 398 8.66 14.80 13.09
C TRP A 398 7.95 14.17 14.29
N ASP A 399 8.30 12.92 14.59
CA ASP A 399 7.53 12.07 15.52
C ASP A 399 7.94 12.20 17.00
N TRP A 400 8.73 13.21 17.36
CA TRP A 400 9.23 13.43 18.72
C TRP A 400 8.77 14.77 19.27
N THR A 401 8.53 14.81 20.58
CA THR A 401 8.05 16.00 21.29
C THR A 401 9.01 16.38 22.42
N VAL A 402 8.96 17.63 22.86
CA VAL A 402 9.71 18.13 24.01
C VAL A 402 8.74 18.27 25.17
N LYS A 403 8.31 17.16 25.76
CA LYS A 403 7.34 17.14 26.87
C LYS A 403 7.80 16.17 27.96
N PRO A 404 7.57 16.45 29.27
CA PRO A 404 7.97 15.55 30.33
C PRO A 404 7.04 14.33 30.39
N ARG A 405 7.59 13.11 30.46
CA ARG A 405 6.80 11.86 30.43
C ARG A 405 6.02 11.56 31.72
N PHE A 406 6.50 12.01 32.89
CA PHE A 406 5.94 11.62 34.20
C PHE A 406 6.05 12.73 35.25
N THR A 407 5.19 13.74 35.21
CA THR A 407 5.03 14.64 36.37
C THR A 407 3.59 14.59 36.87
N ARG A 408 3.40 14.17 38.13
CA ARG A 408 2.11 14.19 38.87
C ARG A 408 1.63 15.61 39.19
N GLN A 409 2.42 16.61 38.86
CA GLN A 409 2.06 18.02 38.88
C GLN A 409 2.47 18.58 37.52
N PRO A 410 1.58 19.27 36.79
CA PRO A 410 1.99 20.00 35.61
C PRO A 410 3.02 21.05 36.07
N GLY A 411 4.31 20.80 35.80
CA GLY A 411 5.26 21.90 35.80
C GLY A 411 4.74 22.93 34.80
N ASN A 412 4.61 24.19 35.21
CA ASN A 412 4.11 25.26 34.34
C ASN A 412 4.94 25.32 33.05
N CYS A 413 4.45 24.74 31.96
CA CYS A 413 5.07 24.92 30.66
C CYS A 413 5.06 26.41 30.32
N PRO A 414 6.17 26.96 29.83
CA PRO A 414 6.19 28.36 29.43
C PRO A 414 5.16 28.59 28.32
N SER A 415 4.47 29.72 28.36
CA SER A 415 3.55 30.11 27.29
C SER A 415 4.30 30.31 25.97
N SER A 416 3.59 30.18 24.84
CA SER A 416 4.17 30.44 23.50
C SER A 416 4.80 31.84 23.41
N LEU A 417 4.20 32.84 24.08
CA LEU A 417 4.74 34.19 24.16
C LEU A 417 6.07 34.25 24.92
N GLN A 418 6.23 33.50 26.02
CA GLN A 418 7.49 33.44 26.76
C GLN A 418 8.61 32.78 25.93
N LYS A 419 8.28 31.71 25.18
CA LYS A 419 9.24 31.03 24.28
C LYS A 419 9.70 31.95 23.14
N ILE A 420 8.78 32.68 22.51
CA ILE A 420 9.11 33.67 21.48
C ILE A 420 9.90 34.83 22.10
N GLY A 421 9.51 35.27 23.30
CA GLY A 421 10.18 36.32 24.06
C GLY A 421 11.63 35.99 24.40
N SER A 422 11.97 34.74 24.72
CA SER A 422 13.36 34.35 24.98
C SER A 422 14.22 34.43 23.71
N ILE A 423 13.71 34.00 22.55
CA ILE A 423 14.40 34.12 21.26
C ILE A 423 14.63 35.60 20.91
N ALA A 424 13.61 36.45 21.14
CA ALA A 424 13.73 37.90 20.94
C ALA A 424 14.79 38.51 21.88
N LEU A 425 14.81 38.12 23.15
CA LEU A 425 15.78 38.59 24.14
C LEU A 425 17.22 38.23 23.75
N VAL A 426 17.46 37.00 23.27
CA VAL A 426 18.78 36.58 22.76
C VAL A 426 19.21 37.50 21.63
N ASN A 427 18.35 37.73 20.63
CA ASN A 427 18.67 38.60 19.49
C ASN A 427 18.93 40.06 19.92
N MET A 428 18.15 40.59 20.87
CA MET A 428 18.36 41.94 21.41
C MET A 428 19.70 42.07 22.15
N ALA A 429 20.07 41.06 22.96
CA ALA A 429 21.35 41.02 23.65
C ALA A 429 22.53 40.95 22.66
N THR A 430 22.42 40.13 21.61
CA THR A 430 23.40 40.06 20.53
C THR A 430 23.53 41.39 19.80
N LEU A 431 22.41 42.02 19.43
CA LEU A 431 22.40 43.32 18.78
C LEU A 431 23.09 44.39 19.64
N ALA A 432 22.78 44.43 20.94
CA ALA A 432 23.43 45.33 21.89
C ALA A 432 24.96 45.09 21.94
N ALA A 433 25.40 43.82 21.94
CA ALA A 433 26.82 43.48 21.88
C ALA A 433 27.49 43.98 20.58
N VAL A 434 26.82 43.87 19.43
CA VAL A 434 27.32 44.41 18.15
C VAL A 434 27.48 45.93 18.23
N LEU A 435 26.44 46.64 18.70
CA LEU A 435 26.46 48.10 18.80
C LEU A 435 27.52 48.60 19.79
N LEU A 436 27.70 47.94 20.93
CA LEU A 436 28.71 48.31 21.92
C LEU A 436 30.13 48.00 21.45
N GLY A 437 30.34 46.86 20.78
CA GLY A 437 31.64 46.47 20.22
C GLY A 437 32.16 47.39 19.12
N THR A 438 31.27 48.08 18.39
CA THR A 438 31.67 49.09 17.40
C THR A 438 32.16 50.40 18.04
N ARG A 439 31.70 50.74 19.25
CA ARG A 439 32.08 51.99 19.95
C ARG A 439 33.44 51.91 20.64
N THR A 440 33.90 50.71 21.01
CA THR A 440 35.17 50.49 21.72
C THR A 440 36.40 50.41 20.81
N LYS A 441 36.24 50.35 19.48
CA LYS A 441 37.34 50.28 18.49
C LYS A 441 38.09 51.60 18.23
N HIS A 442 37.95 52.62 19.08
CA HIS A 442 38.64 53.91 18.96
C HIS A 442 39.89 54.07 19.85
N ARG A 443 40.49 52.97 20.31
CA ARG A 443 41.76 53.03 21.05
C ARG A 443 42.69 51.92 20.57
N GLU A 444 43.56 52.24 19.62
CA GLU A 444 44.69 51.39 19.26
C GLU A 444 45.70 51.35 20.42
N PRO A 445 46.20 50.15 20.77
CA PRO A 445 47.59 49.96 21.06
C PRO A 445 48.24 49.28 19.85
N THR A 446 49.16 50.00 19.21
CA THR A 446 50.13 49.46 18.25
C THR A 446 50.85 48.25 18.86
N ARG A 447 50.55 47.05 18.35
CA ARG A 447 51.47 45.92 18.38
C ARG A 447 51.24 45.05 17.16
N ASP A 448 52.23 45.03 16.28
CA ASP A 448 52.35 44.08 15.19
C ASP A 448 52.38 42.65 15.74
N PRO A 449 51.54 41.72 15.24
CA PRO A 449 51.82 40.31 15.33
C PRO A 449 52.52 39.87 14.04
N MET A 450 53.83 39.64 14.16
CA MET A 450 54.53 38.68 13.31
C MET A 450 53.85 37.31 13.46
N LEU A 451 53.18 36.83 12.42
CA LEU A 451 53.15 35.39 12.09
C LEU A 451 52.65 35.20 10.64
N GLU A 452 53.60 35.24 9.71
CA GLU A 452 53.44 34.71 8.35
C GLU A 452 53.30 33.18 8.46
N SER A 453 52.07 32.68 8.42
CA SER A 453 51.78 31.25 8.24
C SER A 453 50.77 31.06 7.12
N SER A 454 51.19 30.31 6.11
CA SER A 454 50.50 30.00 4.85
C SER A 454 49.32 29.03 5.02
N SER A 455 48.36 29.36 5.89
CA SER A 455 47.01 28.77 5.89
C SER A 455 46.01 29.92 6.02
N PRO A 456 44.85 29.91 5.34
CA PRO A 456 43.90 31.02 5.42
C PRO A 456 43.40 31.18 6.86
N PRO A 457 43.91 32.15 7.64
CA PRO A 457 43.63 32.24 9.08
C PRO A 457 42.15 32.53 9.38
N TRP A 458 41.43 33.03 8.37
CA TRP A 458 40.00 33.31 8.44
C TRP A 458 39.12 32.06 8.49
N MET A 459 39.56 30.92 7.92
CA MET A 459 38.79 29.66 7.99
C MET A 459 38.81 29.11 9.43
N LEU A 460 39.99 29.09 10.06
CA LEU A 460 40.15 28.68 11.46
C LEU A 460 39.34 29.60 12.39
N ALA A 461 39.42 30.91 12.19
CA ALA A 461 38.58 31.88 12.90
C ALA A 461 37.08 31.60 12.70
N GLY A 462 36.66 31.29 11.47
CA GLY A 462 35.26 30.92 11.18
C GLY A 462 34.83 29.64 11.88
N PHE A 463 35.68 28.62 11.93
CA PHE A 463 35.41 27.39 12.70
C PHE A 463 35.28 27.64 14.19
N ILE A 464 36.13 28.50 14.78
CA ILE A 464 36.02 28.87 16.19
C ILE A 464 34.67 29.55 16.45
N LEU A 465 34.29 30.51 15.61
CA LEU A 465 33.01 31.21 15.72
C LEU A 465 31.81 30.28 15.57
N ALA A 466 31.83 29.37 14.60
CA ALA A 466 30.81 28.34 14.45
C ALA A 466 30.76 27.41 15.67
N SER A 467 31.92 26.97 16.17
CA SER A 467 32.02 26.05 17.30
C SER A 467 31.43 26.65 18.58
N ILE A 468 31.68 27.92 18.88
CA ILE A 468 31.09 28.59 20.05
C ILE A 468 29.56 28.53 20.02
N GLN A 469 28.97 28.80 18.85
CA GLN A 469 27.52 28.79 18.66
C GLN A 469 26.95 27.36 18.76
N LEU A 470 27.55 26.41 18.04
CA LEU A 470 27.13 25.01 18.07
C LEU A 470 27.28 24.40 19.47
N LEU A 471 28.34 24.73 20.20
CA LEU A 471 28.55 24.25 21.56
C LEU A 471 27.51 24.81 22.52
N GLY A 472 27.05 26.05 22.32
CA GLY A 472 25.90 26.61 23.03
C GLY A 472 24.60 25.85 22.77
N VAL A 473 24.31 25.57 21.49
CA VAL A 473 23.14 24.78 21.10
C VAL A 473 23.20 23.37 21.69
N TYR A 474 24.37 22.72 21.65
CA TYR A 474 24.58 21.40 22.23
C TYR A 474 24.47 21.40 23.76
N ALA A 475 25.04 22.39 24.44
CA ALA A 475 24.93 22.54 25.89
C ALA A 475 23.46 22.68 26.30
N SER A 476 22.69 23.52 25.61
CA SER A 476 21.25 23.63 25.84
C SER A 476 20.53 22.29 25.63
N ALA A 477 20.93 21.50 24.62
CA ALA A 477 20.23 20.25 24.30
C ALA A 477 20.52 19.18 25.37
N SER A 478 21.76 19.18 25.86
CA SER A 478 22.18 18.37 26.99
C SER A 478 21.47 18.78 28.29
N VAL A 479 21.24 20.07 28.54
CA VAL A 479 20.44 20.54 29.69
C VAL A 479 19.02 19.98 29.64
N VAL A 480 18.37 19.99 28.45
CA VAL A 480 17.03 19.41 28.28
C VAL A 480 17.06 17.92 28.59
N GLN A 481 17.96 17.15 27.98
CA GLN A 481 18.03 15.70 28.17
C GLN A 481 18.35 15.29 29.62
N ASN A 482 19.21 16.05 30.30
CA ASN A 482 19.58 15.81 31.70
C ASN A 482 18.49 16.23 32.69
N THR A 483 17.47 16.97 32.26
CA THR A 483 16.35 17.34 33.12
C THR A 483 15.46 16.12 33.38
N PRO A 484 15.11 15.81 34.65
CA PRO A 484 14.20 14.71 34.96
C PRO A 484 12.88 14.81 34.18
N GLY A 485 12.51 13.72 33.49
CA GLY A 485 11.29 13.65 32.67
C GLY A 485 11.50 13.85 31.16
N TYR A 486 12.67 14.34 30.73
CA TYR A 486 12.99 14.65 29.31
C TYR A 486 14.03 13.70 28.67
N LYS A 487 14.31 12.55 29.30
CA LYS A 487 15.36 11.62 28.86
C LYS A 487 15.19 11.07 27.44
N GLU A 488 13.96 11.08 26.93
CA GLU A 488 13.60 10.51 25.63
C GLU A 488 13.66 11.52 24.49
N VAL A 489 13.88 12.81 24.80
CA VAL A 489 14.04 13.82 23.76
C VAL A 489 15.34 13.55 23.00
N PRO A 490 15.29 13.38 21.66
CA PRO A 490 16.46 13.04 20.88
C PRO A 490 17.42 14.23 20.76
N THR A 491 18.58 14.15 21.42
CA THR A 491 19.55 15.25 21.54
C THR A 491 20.06 15.77 20.19
N LEU A 492 20.38 14.86 19.26
CA LEU A 492 20.89 15.23 17.94
C LEU A 492 19.83 15.96 17.09
N GLN A 493 18.59 15.48 17.14
CA GLN A 493 17.46 16.07 16.44
C GLN A 493 17.12 17.44 17.03
N LEU A 494 17.09 17.58 18.35
CA LEU A 494 16.89 18.88 19.02
C LEU A 494 18.02 19.87 18.70
N PHE A 495 19.28 19.41 18.68
CA PHE A 495 20.44 20.20 18.28
C PHE A 495 20.31 20.75 16.85
N LEU A 496 19.96 19.88 15.89
CA LEU A 496 19.75 20.26 14.50
C LEU A 496 18.57 21.23 14.35
N LEU A 497 17.48 21.01 15.09
CA LEU A 497 16.31 21.90 15.08
C LEU A 497 16.72 23.31 15.55
N TRP A 498 17.45 23.42 16.65
CA TRP A 498 17.89 24.72 17.17
C TRP A 498 18.95 25.43 16.33
N CYS A 499 19.63 24.74 15.42
CA CYS A 499 20.46 25.41 14.41
C CYS A 499 19.63 26.30 13.47
N THR A 500 18.30 26.09 13.39
CA THR A 500 17.38 26.91 12.60
C THR A 500 16.94 28.20 13.30
N LEU A 501 17.33 28.43 14.57
CA LEU A 501 16.92 29.61 15.33
C LEU A 501 17.33 30.92 14.63
N PRO A 502 16.43 31.93 14.59
CA PRO A 502 16.73 33.22 14.01
C PRO A 502 17.81 33.93 14.84
N ARG A 503 18.88 34.36 14.19
CA ARG A 503 20.03 35.00 14.82
C ARG A 503 20.44 36.25 14.08
N VAL A 504 20.75 37.33 14.82
CA VAL A 504 21.25 38.60 14.28
C VAL A 504 22.78 38.70 14.26
N SER A 505 23.50 37.60 14.55
CA SER A 505 24.97 37.55 14.52
C SER A 505 25.56 37.99 13.19
N TRP A 506 24.84 37.77 12.08
CA TRP A 506 25.24 38.23 10.75
C TRP A 506 25.45 39.75 10.63
N LEU A 507 24.86 40.58 11.50
CA LEU A 507 25.10 42.03 11.49
C LEU A 507 26.57 42.38 11.74
N THR A 508 27.33 41.50 12.37
CA THR A 508 28.78 41.69 12.54
C THR A 508 29.54 41.57 11.21
N ILE A 509 28.96 40.98 10.16
CA ILE A 509 29.58 40.77 8.83
C ILE A 509 29.74 42.08 8.05
N PHE A 510 28.94 43.10 8.36
CA PHE A 510 29.06 44.40 7.70
C PHE A 510 30.33 45.14 8.14
N PRO A 511 31.11 45.71 7.19
CA PRO A 511 32.21 46.59 7.54
C PRO A 511 31.64 47.83 8.22
N SER A 512 32.25 48.22 9.33
CA SER A 512 31.93 49.42 10.08
C SER A 512 32.33 50.67 9.29
N GLY A 513 31.49 51.11 8.34
CA GLY A 513 31.62 52.38 7.63
C GLY A 513 31.34 52.31 6.11
N VAL A 514 30.91 53.45 5.54
CA VAL A 514 30.64 53.66 4.10
C VAL A 514 31.92 53.79 3.26
N VAL A 515 33.10 53.62 3.87
CA VAL A 515 34.40 53.71 3.20
C VAL A 515 34.72 52.37 2.54
N PRO A 516 35.19 52.34 1.26
CA PRO A 516 35.55 51.10 0.59
C PRO A 516 36.48 50.27 1.48
N PRO A 517 36.15 48.99 1.73
CA PRO A 517 36.86 48.18 2.70
C PRO A 517 38.33 48.09 2.28
N SER A 518 39.22 48.66 3.10
CA SER A 518 40.64 48.35 2.97
C SER A 518 40.82 46.84 3.17
N VAL A 519 41.81 46.26 2.50
CA VAL A 519 42.10 44.80 2.51
C VAL A 519 42.23 44.25 3.95
N LYS A 520 42.50 45.12 4.94
CA LYS A 520 42.61 44.78 6.37
C LYS A 520 41.30 44.35 7.05
N HIS A 521 40.13 44.68 6.51
CA HIS A 521 38.82 44.31 7.10
C HIS A 521 38.19 43.04 6.50
N LEU A 522 38.88 42.39 5.56
CA LEU A 522 38.33 41.24 4.82
C LEU A 522 38.31 39.95 5.66
N GLY A 523 39.34 39.69 6.47
CA GLY A 523 39.49 38.47 7.27
C GLY A 523 38.37 38.23 8.31
N PRO A 524 38.01 39.24 9.13
CA PRO A 524 36.94 39.09 10.11
C PRO A 524 35.55 38.95 9.47
N ALA A 525 35.32 39.56 8.29
CA ALA A 525 34.06 39.43 7.56
C ALA A 525 33.91 38.05 6.91
N THR A 526 34.98 37.52 6.31
CA THR A 526 34.98 36.18 5.70
C THR A 526 34.88 35.06 6.73
N SER A 527 35.48 35.21 7.92
CA SER A 527 35.33 34.25 9.01
C SER A 527 33.90 34.19 9.56
N GLY A 528 33.24 35.35 9.73
CA GLY A 528 31.82 35.42 10.11
C GLY A 528 30.89 34.80 9.07
N LEU A 529 31.15 35.05 7.78
CA LEU A 529 30.41 34.43 6.68
C LEU A 529 30.55 32.91 6.67
N PHE A 530 31.77 32.40 6.86
CA PHE A 530 32.01 30.97 6.95
C PHE A 530 31.26 30.34 8.13
N ALA A 531 31.28 31.00 9.29
CA ALA A 531 30.54 30.52 10.46
C ALA A 531 29.03 30.44 10.20
N GLU A 532 28.44 31.45 9.56
CA GLU A 532 27.03 31.43 9.18
C GLU A 532 26.73 30.30 8.17
N LEU A 533 27.57 30.10 7.16
CA LEU A 533 27.41 29.00 6.20
C LEU A 533 27.39 27.63 6.88
N VAL A 534 28.29 27.38 7.85
CA VAL A 534 28.32 26.13 8.60
C VAL A 534 27.00 25.90 9.33
N ILE A 535 26.47 26.92 10.01
CA ILE A 535 25.28 26.74 10.83
C ILE A 535 24.00 26.65 9.97
N GLN A 536 23.92 27.41 8.88
CA GLN A 536 22.84 27.26 7.89
C GLN A 536 22.87 25.87 7.23
N GLY A 537 24.07 25.28 7.08
CA GLY A 537 24.23 23.88 6.65
C GLY A 537 23.56 22.88 7.58
N PHE A 538 23.69 23.04 8.90
CA PHE A 538 22.97 22.21 9.88
C PHE A 538 21.46 22.49 9.89
N ALA A 539 21.05 23.74 9.65
CA ALA A 539 19.64 24.12 9.58
C ALA A 539 18.89 23.53 8.37
N LEU A 540 19.62 23.18 7.31
CA LEU A 540 19.08 22.63 6.07
C LEU A 540 18.19 21.40 6.32
N PHE A 541 18.57 20.52 7.26
CA PHE A 541 17.86 19.27 7.53
C PHE A 541 16.39 19.50 7.85
N TYR A 542 16.07 20.34 8.84
CA TYR A 542 14.69 20.61 9.25
C TYR A 542 13.93 21.49 8.27
N MET A 543 14.61 22.43 7.61
CA MET A 543 13.98 23.29 6.60
C MET A 543 13.52 22.46 5.40
N VAL A 544 14.36 21.55 4.89
CA VAL A 544 13.99 20.64 3.79
C VAL A 544 12.92 19.64 4.22
N MET A 545 13.06 19.05 5.41
CA MET A 545 12.05 18.12 5.96
C MET A 545 10.67 18.78 6.03
N THR A 546 10.60 19.99 6.59
CA THR A 546 9.34 20.75 6.70
C THR A 546 8.75 21.03 5.32
N VAL A 547 9.58 21.43 4.35
CA VAL A 547 9.08 21.72 3.00
C VAL A 547 8.57 20.47 2.30
N ASN A 548 9.29 19.35 2.41
CA ASN A 548 8.86 18.08 1.82
C ASN A 548 7.55 17.59 2.45
N TYR A 549 7.44 17.64 3.78
CA TYR A 549 6.24 17.22 4.50
C TYR A 549 5.02 18.06 4.12
N GLY A 550 5.18 19.39 4.02
CA GLY A 550 4.08 20.27 3.59
C GLY A 550 3.67 20.06 2.13
N ARG A 551 4.59 19.61 1.27
CA ARG A 551 4.29 19.25 -0.12
C ARG A 551 3.49 17.95 -0.18
N GLU A 552 3.93 16.92 0.54
CA GLU A 552 3.29 15.60 0.56
C GLU A 552 1.86 15.67 1.10
N ASN A 553 1.62 16.51 2.12
CA ASN A 553 0.29 16.67 2.73
C ASN A 553 -0.58 17.77 2.10
N GLY A 554 -0.09 18.44 1.05
CA GLY A 554 -0.86 19.49 0.34
C GLY A 554 -1.08 20.79 1.13
N PHE A 555 -0.28 21.06 2.16
CA PHE A 555 -0.45 22.21 3.05
C PHE A 555 -0.25 23.57 2.36
N TYR A 556 0.49 23.62 1.25
CA TYR A 556 0.61 24.83 0.43
C TYR A 556 -0.62 25.10 -0.47
N LEU A 557 -1.48 24.10 -0.67
CA LEU A 557 -2.59 24.12 -1.63
C LEU A 557 -3.96 23.93 -0.95
N GLY A 558 -4.07 24.27 0.33
CA GLY A 558 -5.34 24.21 1.08
C GLY A 558 -5.52 22.99 1.99
N GLY A 559 -4.51 22.12 2.12
CA GLY A 559 -4.56 20.97 3.04
C GLY A 559 -4.61 21.31 4.54
N LEU A 560 -4.48 22.60 4.88
CA LEU A 560 -4.65 23.13 6.25
C LEU A 560 -6.01 23.81 6.47
N ALA A 561 -6.87 23.85 5.45
CA ALA A 561 -8.18 24.47 5.57
C ALA A 561 -8.98 23.81 6.70
N LEU A 562 -9.60 24.64 7.56
CA LEU A 562 -10.40 24.23 8.74
C LEU A 562 -9.59 23.67 9.91
N ALA A 563 -8.25 23.65 9.83
CA ALA A 563 -7.42 23.14 10.91
C ALA A 563 -7.22 24.17 12.03
N GLU A 564 -7.25 23.71 13.29
CA GLU A 564 -6.95 24.58 14.42
C GLU A 564 -5.50 25.09 14.35
N GLY A 565 -5.32 26.42 14.29
CA GLY A 565 -3.99 27.00 14.14
C GLY A 565 -3.46 27.06 12.70
N GLU A 566 -4.33 26.94 11.69
CA GLU A 566 -4.03 27.07 10.25
C GLU A 566 -2.99 28.15 9.94
N LEU A 567 -3.20 29.37 10.45
CA LEU A 567 -2.32 30.52 10.20
C LEU A 567 -0.88 30.27 10.68
N PHE A 568 -0.71 29.63 11.84
CA PHE A 568 0.60 29.38 12.42
C PHE A 568 1.32 28.23 11.70
N ALA A 569 0.60 27.17 11.35
CA ALA A 569 1.14 26.10 10.51
C ALA A 569 1.58 26.67 9.15
N TYR A 570 0.76 27.52 8.55
CA TYR A 570 1.10 28.22 7.32
C TYR A 570 2.40 29.04 7.45
N PHE A 571 2.59 29.80 8.53
CA PHE A 571 3.86 30.51 8.78
C PHE A 571 5.05 29.57 8.90
N MET A 572 4.89 28.41 9.53
CA MET A 572 5.96 27.41 9.64
C MET A 572 6.42 26.93 8.25
N TYR A 573 5.47 26.45 7.44
CA TYR A 573 5.75 25.90 6.10
C TYR A 573 6.25 26.96 5.13
N VAL A 574 5.61 28.14 5.09
CA VAL A 574 6.04 29.26 4.24
C VAL A 574 7.40 29.80 4.68
N GLY A 575 7.67 29.86 5.98
CA GLY A 575 8.98 30.23 6.51
C GLY A 575 10.09 29.30 6.02
N ALA A 576 9.86 27.98 6.09
CA ALA A 576 10.82 26.99 5.60
C ALA A 576 11.02 27.05 4.07
N LEU A 577 9.93 27.19 3.30
CA LEU A 577 10.00 27.34 1.85
C LEU A 577 10.73 28.62 1.45
N PHE A 578 10.40 29.73 2.10
CA PHE A 578 11.05 31.02 1.86
C PHE A 578 12.55 30.94 2.17
N TRP A 579 12.94 30.27 3.25
CA TRP A 579 14.34 30.02 3.58
C TRP A 579 15.06 29.26 2.46
N LEU A 580 14.47 28.18 1.93
CA LEU A 580 15.06 27.41 0.83
C LEU A 580 15.22 28.23 -0.45
N LEU A 581 14.21 29.03 -0.81
CA LEU A 581 14.27 29.91 -1.98
C LEU A 581 15.39 30.95 -1.84
N VAL A 582 15.57 31.53 -0.65
CA VAL A 582 16.66 32.47 -0.38
C VAL A 582 18.02 31.77 -0.45
N VAL A 583 18.20 30.60 0.18
CA VAL A 583 19.46 29.83 0.09
C VAL A 583 19.77 29.46 -1.36
N ALA A 584 18.78 29.00 -2.13
CA ALA A 584 18.96 28.66 -3.54
C ALA A 584 19.37 29.88 -4.37
N ALA A 585 18.68 31.02 -4.20
CA ALA A 585 18.99 32.27 -4.89
C ALA A 585 20.39 32.82 -4.54
N MET A 586 20.83 32.60 -3.30
CA MET A 586 22.14 33.00 -2.79
C MET A 586 23.27 32.07 -3.23
N SER A 587 23.00 30.77 -3.41
CA SER A 587 24.02 29.75 -3.68
C SER A 587 24.77 29.98 -5.01
N ILE A 588 24.05 30.21 -6.12
CA ILE A 588 24.62 30.40 -7.46
C ILE A 588 25.59 31.60 -7.51
N PRO A 589 25.20 32.82 -7.07
CA PRO A 589 26.10 33.95 -7.12
C PRO A 589 27.23 33.83 -6.07
N LEU A 590 27.00 33.19 -4.92
CA LEU A 590 28.04 32.93 -3.92
C LEU A 590 29.13 31.99 -4.47
N ILE A 591 28.74 30.86 -5.10
CA ILE A 591 29.66 29.91 -5.72
C ILE A 591 30.45 30.57 -6.85
N ARG A 592 29.78 31.31 -7.75
CA ARG A 592 30.44 32.04 -8.85
C ARG A 592 31.45 33.07 -8.34
N THR A 593 31.12 33.75 -7.25
CA THR A 593 31.98 34.79 -6.67
C THR A 593 33.17 34.17 -5.93
N MET A 594 32.94 33.11 -5.15
CA MET A 594 34.00 32.35 -4.48
C MET A 594 34.94 31.71 -5.51
N HIS A 595 34.43 31.10 -6.57
CA HIS A 595 35.26 30.53 -7.65
C HIS A 595 36.17 31.59 -8.30
N ARG A 596 35.68 32.82 -8.49
CA ARG A 596 36.50 33.94 -9.01
C ARG A 596 37.56 34.43 -8.02
N ILE A 597 37.31 34.30 -6.71
CA ILE A 597 38.26 34.68 -5.65
C ILE A 597 39.36 33.63 -5.51
N PHE A 598 39.02 32.34 -5.60
CA PHE A 598 39.98 31.23 -5.43
C PHE A 598 40.73 30.85 -6.72
N ASN A 599 40.17 31.12 -7.90
CA ASN A 599 40.83 30.91 -9.19
C ASN A 599 41.06 32.25 -9.94
N PRO A 600 41.98 33.12 -9.45
CA PRO A 600 42.27 34.40 -10.08
C PRO A 600 42.94 34.28 -11.46
N THR A 601 43.35 33.07 -11.87
CA THR A 601 44.09 32.81 -13.12
C THR A 601 43.23 32.78 -14.39
N GLN A 602 41.91 32.84 -14.29
CA GLN A 602 41.03 33.03 -15.45
C GLN A 602 40.57 34.49 -15.53
N HIS A 603 41.46 35.36 -16.02
CA HIS A 603 40.98 36.52 -16.77
C HIS A 603 40.15 36.00 -17.95
N PRO A 604 38.94 36.53 -18.22
CA PRO A 604 38.33 36.33 -19.52
C PRO A 604 39.33 36.88 -20.55
N LYS A 605 39.75 36.04 -21.50
CA LYS A 605 40.43 36.53 -22.70
C LYS A 605 39.60 37.70 -23.22
N ALA A 606 40.25 38.86 -23.35
CA ALA A 606 39.65 40.01 -23.99
C ALA A 606 38.98 39.52 -25.29
N PHE A 607 37.68 39.78 -25.39
CA PHE A 607 36.90 39.57 -26.59
C PHE A 607 37.40 40.59 -27.60
N ASN A 608 38.47 40.27 -28.32
CA ASN A 608 38.87 41.02 -29.49
C ASN A 608 37.99 40.58 -30.66
N GLY A 609 37.22 41.53 -31.18
CA GLY A 609 36.63 41.47 -32.51
C GLY A 609 35.28 40.77 -32.60
N LEU A 610 34.21 41.52 -32.36
CA LEU A 610 33.02 41.41 -33.22
C LEU A 610 32.50 42.83 -33.51
N GLU A 611 33.12 43.40 -34.54
CA GLU A 611 32.49 44.07 -35.66
C GLU A 611 30.94 44.11 -35.58
N CYS A 612 30.40 45.30 -35.34
CA CYS A 612 29.05 45.70 -35.73
C CYS A 612 29.18 47.11 -36.33
N ASN A 613 29.54 47.19 -37.61
CA ASN A 613 29.14 48.31 -38.44
C ASN A 613 27.70 48.04 -38.89
N ALA A 614 26.78 48.91 -38.48
CA ALA A 614 25.46 48.99 -39.07
C ALA A 614 25.54 49.91 -40.29
N ASP A 615 25.03 49.40 -41.42
CA ASP A 615 24.84 50.11 -42.68
C ASP A 615 24.11 51.45 -42.50
N THR A 616 24.61 52.47 -43.19
CA THR A 616 23.77 53.40 -43.95
C THR A 616 24.57 53.87 -45.17
N ASN A 617 24.20 53.34 -46.34
CA ASN A 617 24.51 53.91 -47.64
C ASN A 617 23.55 55.08 -47.90
N ASP A 618 24.11 56.24 -48.23
CA ASP A 618 23.74 57.14 -49.33
C ASP A 618 24.24 58.55 -48.99
N GLU A 619 24.70 59.39 -49.91
CA GLU A 619 25.21 59.28 -51.27
C GLU A 619 25.75 60.70 -51.53
N SER A 620 26.82 60.80 -52.32
CA SER A 620 27.26 62.00 -53.04
C SER A 620 27.92 63.15 -52.26
N GLY A 621 29.05 63.62 -52.80
CA GLY A 621 29.40 65.03 -52.73
C GLY A 621 30.85 65.40 -52.42
N LEU A 622 31.64 65.53 -53.49
CA LEU A 622 32.74 66.48 -53.62
C LEU A 622 34.09 66.23 -52.92
N ARG A 623 34.98 65.71 -53.77
CA ARG A 623 36.43 65.89 -53.81
C ARG A 623 36.78 67.36 -54.07
N GLU A 624 37.77 67.90 -53.33
CA GLU A 624 38.73 69.00 -53.64
C GLU A 624 39.05 69.80 -52.36
N SER A 625 40.27 69.72 -51.84
CA SER A 625 41.41 70.59 -52.15
C SER A 625 41.45 71.86 -51.28
N LEU A 626 42.67 72.24 -50.86
CA LEU A 626 43.05 73.51 -50.21
C LEU A 626 42.66 73.57 -48.71
N LEU A 627 43.58 73.67 -47.75
CA LEU A 627 44.61 74.69 -47.63
C LEU A 627 45.82 74.20 -46.84
N ARG A 628 46.96 74.19 -47.53
CA ARG A 628 48.30 74.44 -47.00
C ARG A 628 48.51 75.96 -47.08
N SER A 629 48.74 76.66 -45.97
CA SER A 629 49.55 77.90 -45.91
C SER A 629 49.71 78.31 -44.43
N HIS A 630 50.90 78.29 -43.81
CA HIS A 630 52.05 79.21 -43.92
C HIS A 630 51.85 80.60 -43.27
N GLY A 631 52.81 80.95 -42.40
CA GLY A 631 53.02 82.25 -41.74
C GLY A 631 53.72 82.06 -40.38
N SER A 632 55.05 81.89 -40.35
CA SER A 632 56.06 82.94 -40.01
C SER A 632 55.90 83.51 -38.59
N ALA A 633 56.76 83.13 -37.64
CA ALA A 633 58.07 83.73 -37.34
C ALA A 633 57.94 85.09 -36.62
N ASP A 634 58.15 85.11 -35.29
CA ASP A 634 59.34 85.69 -34.64
C ASP A 634 59.17 85.92 -33.13
N SER A 635 60.33 85.97 -32.46
CA SER A 635 60.62 86.54 -31.12
C SER A 635 60.50 85.65 -29.88
N ALA A 636 61.66 85.05 -29.56
CA ALA A 636 62.43 85.29 -28.33
C ALA A 636 61.69 85.30 -26.98
N GLY A 637 61.89 84.24 -26.20
CA GLY A 637 61.53 84.19 -24.79
C GLY A 637 62.16 83.00 -24.07
N HIS A 638 63.24 83.28 -23.35
CA HIS A 638 64.04 82.37 -22.54
C HIS A 638 63.21 81.77 -21.38
N GLY A 639 63.20 80.45 -21.20
CA GLY A 639 62.52 79.81 -20.07
C GLY A 639 62.74 78.30 -19.98
N SER A 640 63.60 77.91 -19.04
CA SER A 640 63.96 76.55 -18.58
C SER A 640 62.95 75.41 -18.86
N ASN A 641 63.30 74.50 -19.77
CA ASN A 641 62.71 73.16 -19.81
C ASN A 641 63.43 72.26 -18.80
N TYR A 642 62.83 72.09 -17.63
CA TYR A 642 63.14 70.98 -16.74
C TYR A 642 62.75 69.66 -17.41
N GLY A 643 63.69 68.72 -17.47
CA GLY A 643 63.43 67.36 -17.91
C GLY A 643 62.47 66.65 -16.96
N ALA A 644 61.24 66.43 -17.41
CA ALA A 644 60.32 65.49 -16.77
C ALA A 644 60.60 64.09 -17.34
N ILE A 645 61.19 63.24 -16.52
CA ILE A 645 61.14 61.78 -16.68
C ILE A 645 59.66 61.38 -16.56
N PRO A 646 59.02 60.76 -17.57
CA PRO A 646 57.70 60.20 -17.36
C PRO A 646 57.85 58.92 -16.52
N VAL A 647 57.64 59.03 -15.20
CA VAL A 647 57.29 57.88 -14.38
C VAL A 647 55.85 57.52 -14.74
N THR A 648 55.68 56.54 -15.61
CA THR A 648 54.43 55.77 -15.71
C THR A 648 54.26 54.98 -14.41
N GLU A 649 53.74 55.62 -13.37
CA GLU A 649 52.97 54.90 -12.37
C GLU A 649 51.60 54.59 -13.00
N GLU A 650 51.51 53.42 -13.64
CA GLU A 650 50.23 52.75 -13.79
C GLU A 650 49.70 52.47 -12.37
N TYR A 651 48.89 53.38 -11.84
CA TYR A 651 47.98 53.05 -10.75
C TYR A 651 46.93 52.10 -11.34
N LYS A 652 47.26 50.80 -11.40
CA LYS A 652 46.32 49.72 -11.67
C LYS A 652 45.30 49.74 -10.53
N GLN A 653 44.24 50.52 -10.72
CA GLN A 653 43.06 50.48 -9.90
C GLN A 653 42.35 49.16 -10.17
N THR A 654 42.83 48.08 -9.55
CA THR A 654 42.16 46.78 -9.45
C THR A 654 40.88 46.99 -8.66
N ARG A 655 39.83 47.39 -9.38
CA ARG A 655 38.47 47.57 -8.86
C ARG A 655 38.03 46.25 -8.19
N PRO A 656 37.74 46.20 -6.88
CA PRO A 656 37.38 44.97 -6.16
C PRO A 656 35.93 44.54 -6.44
N ARG A 657 35.59 44.34 -7.72
CA ARG A 657 34.26 43.93 -8.20
C ARG A 657 33.71 42.64 -7.54
N PRO A 658 34.49 41.56 -7.29
CA PRO A 658 33.93 40.35 -6.70
C PRO A 658 33.58 40.52 -5.21
N LEU A 659 34.32 41.36 -4.47
CA LEU A 659 34.07 41.59 -3.04
C LEU A 659 32.82 42.46 -2.80
N VAL A 660 32.61 43.47 -3.64
CA VAL A 660 31.38 44.29 -3.61
C VAL A 660 30.16 43.44 -3.95
N LEU A 661 30.28 42.54 -4.93
CA LEU A 661 29.20 41.63 -5.31
C LEU A 661 28.86 40.67 -4.16
N LEU A 662 29.87 40.04 -3.54
CA LEU A 662 29.69 39.18 -2.36
C LEU A 662 28.97 39.95 -1.24
N TYR A 663 29.40 41.18 -0.96
CA TYR A 663 28.78 42.01 0.07
C TYR A 663 27.31 42.33 -0.22
N VAL A 664 26.97 42.69 -1.46
CA VAL A 664 25.58 42.97 -1.86
C VAL A 664 24.71 41.73 -1.69
N ILE A 665 25.19 40.57 -2.18
CA ILE A 665 24.52 39.27 -2.03
C ILE A 665 24.22 39.02 -0.55
N MET A 666 25.23 39.10 0.31
CA MET A 666 25.07 38.83 1.75
C MET A 666 24.18 39.86 2.46
N SER A 667 24.27 41.14 2.08
CA SER A 667 23.46 42.22 2.65
C SER A 667 21.97 42.05 2.38
N MET A 668 21.62 41.45 1.25
CA MET A 668 20.23 41.19 0.88
C MET A 668 19.77 39.82 1.39
N GLY A 669 20.61 38.79 1.35
CA GLY A 669 20.21 37.42 1.71
C GLY A 669 20.08 37.16 3.20
N LEU A 670 21.03 37.62 4.03
CA LEU A 670 21.03 37.32 5.47
C LEU A 670 19.80 37.87 6.23
N PRO A 671 19.32 39.11 5.95
CA PRO A 671 18.07 39.59 6.53
C PRO A 671 16.85 38.75 6.13
N LEU A 672 16.80 38.28 4.87
CA LEU A 672 15.69 37.45 4.39
C LEU A 672 15.71 36.06 5.01
N LEU A 673 16.89 35.45 5.19
CA LEU A 673 17.03 34.19 5.94
C LEU A 673 16.60 34.36 7.39
N TRP A 674 16.97 35.47 8.04
CA TRP A 674 16.55 35.79 9.40
C TRP A 674 15.04 35.94 9.51
N LEU A 675 14.40 36.65 8.56
CA LEU A 675 12.94 36.77 8.49
C LEU A 675 12.27 35.40 8.28
N ALA A 676 12.80 34.58 7.39
CA ALA A 676 12.30 33.24 7.11
C ALA A 676 12.36 32.33 8.36
N GLN A 677 13.46 32.40 9.11
CA GLN A 677 13.62 31.68 10.37
C GLN A 677 12.64 32.15 11.45
N TRP A 678 12.31 33.44 11.49
CA TRP A 678 11.26 33.95 12.39
C TRP A 678 9.88 33.41 12.04
N LEU A 679 9.50 33.44 10.76
CA LEU A 679 8.23 32.86 10.29
C LEU A 679 8.15 31.37 10.68
N PHE A 680 9.24 30.62 10.43
CA PHE A 680 9.34 29.22 10.81
C PHE A 680 9.11 28.99 12.31
N TRP A 681 9.85 29.71 13.17
CA TRP A 681 9.80 29.52 14.62
C TRP A 681 8.51 30.02 15.28
N ILE A 682 7.95 31.14 14.82
CA ILE A 682 6.64 31.62 15.31
C ILE A 682 5.56 30.60 14.97
N GLY A 683 5.57 30.09 13.73
CA GLY A 683 4.65 29.04 13.31
C GLY A 683 4.81 27.77 14.15
N TYR A 684 6.02 27.23 14.23
CA TYR A 684 6.30 26.01 14.98
C TYR A 684 5.92 26.10 16.46
N ILE A 685 6.29 27.17 17.17
CA ILE A 685 5.99 27.33 18.60
C ILE A 685 4.47 27.43 18.84
N CYS A 686 3.74 28.13 17.97
CA CYS A 686 2.30 28.30 18.12
C CYS A 686 1.51 27.04 17.72
N VAL A 687 2.01 26.24 16.78
CA VAL A 687 1.39 24.94 16.42
C VAL A 687 1.66 23.90 17.49
N SER A 688 2.91 23.76 17.94
CA SER A 688 3.30 22.72 18.89
C SER A 688 2.81 22.96 20.32
N MET A 689 2.41 24.19 20.69
CA MET A 689 1.84 24.57 21.99
C MET A 689 2.42 23.81 23.21
N GLU A 690 1.72 22.79 23.70
CA GLU A 690 2.07 21.97 24.87
C GLU A 690 3.08 20.84 24.58
N GLU A 691 3.24 20.46 23.32
CA GLU A 691 4.18 19.43 22.86
C GLU A 691 5.63 19.94 22.81
N PHE A 692 5.82 21.25 22.80
CA PHE A 692 7.13 21.89 22.88
C PHE A 692 7.32 22.64 24.20
N CYS A 693 7.46 21.90 25.30
CA CYS A 693 7.65 22.42 26.65
C CYS A 693 9.13 22.41 27.06
N LEU A 694 9.76 23.58 27.14
CA LEU A 694 11.18 23.69 27.50
C LEU A 694 11.37 23.69 29.03
N PRO A 695 12.27 22.85 29.58
CA PRO A 695 12.64 22.93 30.98
C PRO A 695 13.49 24.17 31.24
N SER A 696 13.24 24.86 32.35
CA SER A 696 14.08 25.97 32.85
C SER A 696 14.45 26.98 31.74
N LEU A 697 13.43 27.57 31.09
CA LEU A 697 13.58 28.49 29.96
C LEU A 697 14.62 29.58 30.23
N ASP A 698 14.69 30.09 31.46
CA ASP A 698 15.66 31.11 31.87
C ASP A 698 17.11 30.64 31.74
N THR A 699 17.41 29.41 32.15
CA THR A 699 18.74 28.81 32.03
C THR A 699 19.14 28.62 30.57
N LEU A 700 18.22 28.12 29.74
CA LEU A 700 18.46 27.95 28.30
C LEU A 700 18.72 29.31 27.62
N THR A 701 17.93 30.31 27.98
CA THR A 701 18.07 31.69 27.49
C THR A 701 19.42 32.28 27.88
N ALA A 702 19.87 32.07 29.13
CA ALA A 702 21.17 32.54 29.60
C ALA A 702 22.33 31.89 28.83
N VAL A 703 22.26 30.58 28.57
CA VAL A 703 23.27 29.87 27.75
C VAL A 703 23.32 30.44 26.33
N TRP A 704 22.15 30.62 25.69
CA TRP A 704 22.07 31.20 24.34
C TRP A 704 22.58 32.64 24.28
N ILE A 705 22.27 33.47 25.28
CA ILE A 705 22.81 34.83 25.39
C ILE A 705 24.34 34.78 25.52
N ALA A 706 24.87 33.95 26.42
CA ALA A 706 26.30 33.86 26.69
C ALA A 706 27.09 33.43 25.45
N THR A 707 26.65 32.41 24.73
CA THR A 707 27.34 31.95 23.52
C THR A 707 27.17 32.94 22.35
N SER A 708 26.00 33.56 22.22
CA SER A 708 25.75 34.52 21.15
C SER A 708 26.55 35.80 21.33
N VAL A 709 26.56 36.38 22.53
CA VAL A 709 27.41 37.54 22.88
C VAL A 709 28.89 37.15 22.83
N GLY A 710 29.25 35.97 23.34
CA GLY A 710 30.62 35.46 23.29
C GLY A 710 31.17 35.37 21.87
N SER A 711 30.35 34.95 20.90
CA SER A 711 30.76 34.92 19.49
C SER A 711 31.05 36.32 18.92
N VAL A 712 30.27 37.33 19.30
CA VAL A 712 30.48 38.73 18.90
C VAL A 712 31.77 39.27 19.52
N VAL A 713 32.02 38.97 20.80
CA VAL A 713 33.21 39.40 21.53
C VAL A 713 34.47 38.73 20.97
N VAL A 714 34.48 37.40 20.81
CA VAL A 714 35.63 36.68 20.24
C VAL A 714 35.97 37.18 18.85
N ARG A 715 34.95 37.44 18.02
CA ARG A 715 35.15 38.04 16.69
C ARG A 715 35.78 39.43 16.74
N SER A 716 35.57 40.22 17.80
CA SER A 716 36.20 41.53 17.91
C SER A 716 37.72 41.46 18.13
N TYR A 717 38.21 40.31 18.62
CA TYR A 717 39.63 40.02 18.86
C TYR A 717 40.31 39.24 17.71
N LEU A 718 39.53 38.69 16.77
CA LEU A 718 39.99 37.98 15.56
C LEU A 718 40.02 38.95 14.36
#